data_AF-A0A6B0TGR2-F1
#
_entry.id   AF-A0A6B0TGR2-F1
#
_cell.length_a   1.000
_cell.length_b   1.000
_cell.length_c   1.000
_cell.angle_alpha   90.00
_cell.angle_beta   90.00
_cell.angle_gamma   90.00
#
_symmetry.space_group_name_H-M   'P 1'
#
loop_
_entity.id
_entity.type
_entity.pdbx_description
1 polymer ?
#
loop_
_entity_poly.entity_id
_entity_poly.type
_entity_poly.pdbx_seq_one_letter_code
_entity_poly.pdbx_strand_id
1 'polypeptide(L)'
;MSRVDYRMPGGLNVPTQFFGQFTWKELLRIGLFPALCILLLGSTAGLALMFWLTVSLLVGLAWYGYRPFDRFLDELAADAVSWYIRWRNLEEDGFEEVSEDYVVTETGEVAAAIEVEPANLEMRTETEQQALISIYRSLFERVSYPVQIYSRQKPLSLNDYRDNIRENRSPDDVLKNDYVEHIDEFSDANLSRTRHFIVVRVGRDSQRWIEKQLRERLSILEEKEEDIERQVLLNELDSRCRDVLSTLNTGDLAAQRLEKRELENLIQQERRRNPRPSPFYTGQPKDGRGEYRKTVYVTEFPSSVEAGWLAQLQRTDGMVDVVQVIEPKSTAETSKKLQRISEKLNAEIDSLLHQGYRGTNKLEGLLEDTEWFLDLLANREDQPVDYGVYITVHSEDQETCDRTYQKVCNRLETVQIEYDRAVFRTVDAHYTDSMLYTDHLRETMLLPAKCAAAGFTFAVRDNVQENGVIYGVDTSDEAPALFDRFDWSSHSMARMGMVGSGKSYATKIEILRASLAYPNLRIIIVDPKNEYRSIARTLDGSTYTLGRDEDYSFSHDTVCFQVEERGQEENTELLVDLVQQIYAEVSQDQRKTLVVVDEVRILMNDETGRRILNRFVLEGRDTNTAVTLISQNASHFTYCREGREILDNIPGKVFMRHDRVPDSVVEYFQLSQREKQELFELKTGTDSDHSEALFKVSGLIDTRLRIEATPQEHALIEPRTEGE
;
A
#
# COMPACT_ATOMS: atom_id res chain seq x y z
N MET A 1 15.99 15.54 3.57
CA MET A 1 14.57 15.29 3.86
C MET A 1 14.43 15.25 5.37
N SER A 2 13.45 15.93 5.96
CA SER A 2 12.90 15.57 7.26
C SER A 2 11.69 14.69 6.97
N ARG A 3 11.77 13.41 7.32
CA ARG A 3 10.56 12.57 7.43
C ARG A 3 9.98 12.84 8.82
N VAL A 4 8.66 12.69 8.96
CA VAL A 4 8.03 12.90 10.27
C VAL A 4 8.41 11.72 11.16
N ASP A 5 9.28 11.97 12.12
CA ASP A 5 9.74 10.98 13.09
C ASP A 5 8.84 10.95 14.31
N TYR A 6 8.51 9.75 14.76
CA TYR A 6 7.71 9.49 15.95
C TYR A 6 8.59 8.87 17.01
N ARG A 7 8.65 9.49 18.20
CA ARG A 7 9.28 8.90 19.39
C ARG A 7 8.61 7.56 19.73
N MET A 8 9.40 6.56 20.02
CA MET A 8 8.95 5.25 20.49
C MET A 8 9.52 4.99 21.89
N PRO A 9 8.70 4.61 22.87
CA PRO A 9 9.19 4.23 24.18
C PRO A 9 9.93 2.88 24.09
N GLY A 10 11.04 2.75 24.81
CA GLY A 10 11.76 1.48 24.90
C GLY A 10 10.96 0.36 25.60
N GLY A 11 11.45 -0.88 25.50
CA GLY A 11 10.78 -2.06 26.07
C GLY A 11 10.43 -1.93 27.56
N LEU A 12 9.13 -1.83 27.87
CA LEU A 12 8.60 -1.67 29.23
C LEU A 12 8.73 -2.92 30.13
N ASN A 13 9.28 -4.02 29.60
CA ASN A 13 9.55 -5.24 30.35
C ASN A 13 10.90 -5.16 31.05
N VAL A 14 10.90 -4.69 32.30
CA VAL A 14 12.10 -4.65 33.16
C VAL A 14 12.08 -5.86 34.10
N PRO A 15 12.72 -7.00 33.77
CA PRO A 15 12.78 -8.12 34.68
C PRO A 15 13.65 -7.78 35.90
N THR A 16 13.30 -8.31 37.06
CA THR A 16 14.10 -8.12 38.28
C THR A 16 15.40 -8.91 38.16
N GLN A 17 16.53 -8.22 38.19
CA GLN A 17 17.85 -8.84 38.09
C GLN A 17 18.42 -9.13 39.49
N PHE A 18 19.01 -10.31 39.64
CA PHE A 18 19.76 -10.76 40.80
C PHE A 18 21.24 -10.79 40.43
N PHE A 19 22.10 -10.41 41.38
CA PHE A 19 23.55 -10.28 41.17
C PHE A 19 23.93 -9.35 40.00
N GLY A 20 23.04 -8.42 39.62
CA GLY A 20 23.23 -7.47 38.52
C GLY A 20 23.30 -8.09 37.11
N GLN A 21 22.98 -9.39 36.96
CA GLN A 21 23.15 -10.09 35.68
C GLN A 21 22.06 -11.10 35.35
N PHE A 22 21.39 -11.72 36.33
CA PHE A 22 20.49 -12.86 36.07
C PHE A 22 19.10 -12.62 36.64
N THR A 23 18.06 -12.85 35.86
CA THR A 23 16.68 -12.89 36.34
C THR A 23 16.42 -14.18 37.14
N TRP A 24 15.35 -14.20 37.95
CA TRP A 24 14.98 -15.40 38.70
C TRP A 24 14.74 -16.63 37.78
N LYS A 25 14.14 -16.42 36.60
CA LYS A 25 13.93 -17.48 35.60
C LYS A 25 15.28 -18.03 35.09
N GLU A 26 16.25 -17.16 34.86
CA GLU A 26 17.58 -17.57 34.39
C GLU A 26 18.37 -18.31 35.48
N LEU A 27 18.26 -17.88 36.74
CA LEU A 27 18.83 -18.62 37.87
C LEU A 27 18.21 -20.01 38.00
N LEU A 28 16.90 -20.15 37.80
CA LEU A 28 16.24 -21.46 37.78
C LEU A 28 16.75 -22.34 36.62
N ARG A 29 16.99 -21.76 35.44
CA ARG A 29 17.56 -22.49 34.29
C ARG A 29 18.96 -23.01 34.58
N ILE A 30 19.83 -22.18 35.15
CA ILE A 30 21.19 -22.58 35.54
C ILE A 30 21.14 -23.65 36.65
N GLY A 31 20.23 -23.49 37.61
CA GLY A 31 20.07 -24.37 38.77
C GLY A 31 19.36 -25.70 38.51
N LEU A 32 18.70 -25.87 37.36
CA LEU A 32 17.90 -27.07 37.04
C LEU A 32 18.72 -28.37 37.10
N PHE A 33 19.88 -28.39 36.46
CA PHE A 33 20.76 -29.57 36.39
C PHE A 33 21.40 -29.91 37.74
N PRO A 34 21.93 -28.93 38.51
CA PRO A 34 22.33 -29.17 39.90
C PRO A 34 21.20 -29.72 40.78
N ALA A 35 19.98 -29.20 40.66
CA ALA A 35 18.85 -29.68 41.44
C ALA A 35 18.48 -31.14 41.09
N LEU A 36 18.45 -31.48 39.80
CA LEU A 36 18.27 -32.86 39.31
C LEU A 36 19.38 -33.80 39.79
N CYS A 37 20.63 -33.33 39.78
CA CYS A 37 21.78 -34.08 40.27
C CYS A 37 21.63 -34.46 41.76
N ILE A 38 21.17 -33.51 42.59
CA ILE A 38 20.91 -33.74 44.02
C ILE A 38 19.76 -34.74 44.21
N LEU A 39 18.69 -34.60 43.42
CA LEU A 39 17.54 -35.50 43.45
C LEU A 39 17.90 -36.95 43.09
N LEU A 40 18.75 -37.15 42.08
CA LEU A 40 19.14 -38.47 41.58
C LEU A 40 20.19 -39.17 42.45
N LEU A 41 21.16 -38.44 42.98
CA LEU A 41 22.27 -39.00 43.76
C LEU A 41 22.02 -39.04 45.28
N GLY A 42 20.98 -38.35 45.76
CA GLY A 42 20.64 -38.28 47.18
C GLY A 42 21.62 -37.46 48.02
N SER A 43 21.41 -37.44 49.34
CA SER A 43 22.16 -36.60 50.29
C SER A 43 23.47 -37.22 50.81
N THR A 44 24.08 -38.17 50.08
CA THR A 44 25.36 -38.73 50.51
C THR A 44 26.49 -37.75 50.23
N ALA A 45 26.91 -37.03 51.28
CA ALA A 45 28.02 -36.08 51.24
C ALA A 45 29.35 -36.79 50.93
N GLY A 46 29.80 -36.71 49.68
CA GLY A 46 31.06 -37.29 49.23
C GLY A 46 31.67 -36.55 48.04
N LEU A 47 32.97 -36.80 47.77
CA LEU A 47 33.72 -36.23 46.64
C LEU A 47 33.03 -36.45 45.28
N ALA A 48 32.33 -37.58 45.12
CA ALA A 48 31.55 -37.88 43.92
C ALA A 48 30.36 -36.93 43.72
N LEU A 49 29.64 -36.56 44.79
CA LEU A 49 28.54 -35.59 44.70
C LEU A 49 29.06 -34.21 44.28
N MET A 50 30.18 -33.77 44.86
CA MET A 50 30.83 -32.50 44.49
C MET A 50 31.25 -32.49 43.02
N PHE A 51 31.82 -33.59 42.53
CA PHE A 51 32.18 -33.74 41.11
C PHE A 51 30.95 -33.69 40.19
N TRP A 52 29.88 -34.41 40.52
CA TRP A 52 28.67 -34.40 39.69
C TRP A 52 27.93 -33.06 39.76
N LEU A 53 27.97 -32.37 40.91
CA LEU A 53 27.44 -31.02 41.05
C LEU A 53 28.19 -30.02 40.18
N THR A 54 29.52 -30.04 40.15
CA THR A 54 30.30 -29.15 39.28
C THR A 54 30.06 -29.44 37.81
N VAL A 55 30.00 -30.72 37.42
CA VAL A 55 29.63 -31.12 36.05
C VAL A 55 28.22 -30.62 35.71
N SER A 56 27.24 -30.82 36.59
CA SER A 56 25.85 -30.37 36.36
C SER A 56 25.71 -28.85 36.28
N LEU A 57 26.50 -28.10 37.04
CA LEU A 57 26.54 -26.63 36.97
C LEU A 57 27.14 -26.17 35.64
N LEU A 58 28.21 -26.81 35.16
CA LEU A 58 28.78 -26.52 33.84
C LEU A 58 27.78 -26.84 32.73
N VAL A 59 27.03 -27.94 32.84
CA VAL A 59 25.94 -28.27 31.92
C VAL A 59 24.82 -27.23 32.00
N GLY A 60 24.45 -26.77 33.20
CA GLY A 60 23.45 -25.71 33.38
C GLY A 60 23.88 -24.37 32.77
N LEU A 61 25.16 -24.01 32.91
CA LEU A 61 25.73 -22.81 32.28
C LEU A 61 25.80 -22.94 30.75
N ALA A 62 26.19 -24.11 30.23
CA ALA A 62 26.18 -24.38 28.80
C ALA A 62 24.76 -24.35 28.23
N TRP A 63 23.79 -24.93 28.94
CA TRP A 63 22.37 -24.90 28.60
C TRP A 63 21.81 -23.48 28.58
N TYR A 64 22.19 -22.66 29.56
CA TYR A 64 21.80 -21.25 29.62
C TYR A 64 22.42 -20.40 28.49
N GLY A 65 23.69 -20.67 28.16
CA GLY A 65 24.42 -19.95 27.11
C GLY A 65 24.04 -20.35 25.68
N TYR A 66 23.50 -21.55 25.49
CA TYR A 66 23.04 -22.00 24.18
C TYR A 66 21.62 -21.52 23.90
N ARG A 67 21.52 -20.45 23.10
CA ARG A 67 20.26 -19.82 22.69
C ARG A 67 20.07 -19.93 21.18
N PRO A 68 19.63 -21.10 20.66
CA PRO A 68 19.36 -21.21 19.23
C PRO A 68 18.18 -20.30 18.87
N PHE A 69 18.31 -19.56 17.78
CA PHE A 69 17.31 -18.56 17.35
C PHE A 69 17.02 -17.50 18.43
N ASP A 70 18.03 -17.15 19.24
CA ASP A 70 17.98 -16.15 20.32
C ASP A 70 16.98 -16.46 21.46
N ARG A 71 16.43 -17.68 21.48
CA ARG A 71 15.50 -18.15 22.50
C ARG A 71 16.09 -19.26 23.37
N PHE A 72 15.56 -19.40 24.57
CA PHE A 72 16.02 -20.45 25.47
C PHE A 72 15.46 -21.82 25.06
N LEU A 73 16.25 -22.89 25.28
CA LEU A 73 15.85 -24.25 24.90
C LEU A 73 14.54 -24.74 25.55
N ASP A 74 14.26 -24.32 26.78
CA ASP A 74 13.01 -24.65 27.49
C ASP A 74 11.79 -23.99 26.84
N GLU A 75 11.94 -22.76 26.36
CA GLU A 75 10.88 -22.05 25.64
C GLU A 75 10.61 -22.72 24.29
N LEU A 76 11.68 -23.05 23.54
CA LEU A 76 11.56 -23.78 22.28
C LEU A 76 10.96 -25.17 22.47
N ALA A 77 11.28 -25.87 23.56
CA ALA A 77 10.70 -27.18 23.85
C ALA A 77 9.22 -27.07 24.20
N ALA A 78 8.82 -26.06 25.00
CA ALA A 78 7.42 -25.80 25.31
C ALA A 78 6.62 -25.45 24.05
N ASP A 79 7.19 -24.61 23.18
CA ASP A 79 6.59 -24.26 21.89
C ASP A 79 6.53 -25.46 20.95
N ALA A 80 7.58 -26.29 20.87
CA ALA A 80 7.56 -27.50 20.05
C ALA A 80 6.44 -28.47 20.47
N VAL A 81 6.20 -28.62 21.78
CA VAL A 81 5.10 -29.45 22.30
C VAL A 81 3.76 -28.82 21.98
N SER A 82 3.59 -27.52 22.23
CA SER A 82 2.33 -26.82 21.98
C SER A 82 1.98 -26.81 20.49
N TRP A 83 2.99 -26.58 19.64
CA TRP A 83 2.94 -26.65 18.19
C TRP A 83 2.53 -28.02 17.70
N TYR A 84 3.14 -29.09 18.23
CA TYR A 84 2.78 -30.45 17.84
C TYR A 84 1.31 -30.76 18.17
N ILE A 85 0.81 -30.31 19.33
CA ILE A 85 -0.58 -30.49 19.73
C ILE A 85 -1.51 -29.70 18.79
N ARG A 86 -1.21 -28.41 18.55
CA ARG A 86 -2.04 -27.54 17.69
C ARG A 86 -2.03 -28.01 16.24
N TRP A 87 -0.88 -28.44 15.71
CA TRP A 87 -0.76 -29.00 14.37
C TRP A 87 -1.68 -30.21 14.16
N ARG A 88 -1.78 -31.12 15.14
CA ARG A 88 -2.67 -32.29 15.02
C ARG A 88 -4.16 -31.94 14.95
N ASN A 89 -4.53 -30.75 15.43
CA ASN A 89 -5.88 -30.21 15.41
C ASN A 89 -6.02 -29.06 14.42
N LEU A 90 -5.06 -28.90 13.49
CA LEU A 90 -5.12 -27.83 12.50
C LEU A 90 -6.20 -28.15 11.48
N GLU A 91 -7.27 -27.38 11.55
CA GLU A 91 -8.37 -27.43 10.58
C GLU A 91 -8.09 -26.48 9.41
N GLU A 92 -8.80 -26.69 8.30
CA GLU A 92 -8.77 -25.71 7.21
C GLU A 92 -9.44 -24.41 7.65
N ASP A 93 -9.03 -23.28 7.07
CA ASP A 93 -9.69 -22.01 7.36
C ASP A 93 -11.19 -22.14 7.01
N GLY A 94 -12.02 -22.04 8.06
CA GLY A 94 -13.45 -22.32 7.99
C GLY A 94 -14.30 -21.16 8.47
N PHE A 95 -15.52 -21.10 7.94
CA PHE A 95 -16.56 -20.14 8.33
C PHE A 95 -17.92 -20.84 8.20
N GLU A 96 -18.90 -20.42 8.99
CA GLU A 96 -20.24 -21.01 8.98
C GLU A 96 -21.07 -20.46 7.81
N GLU A 97 -21.06 -19.14 7.64
CA GLU A 97 -21.93 -18.45 6.69
C GLU A 97 -21.30 -17.14 6.20
N VAL A 98 -21.47 -16.82 4.91
CA VAL A 98 -21.25 -15.47 4.37
C VAL A 98 -22.60 -14.83 4.04
N SER A 99 -22.86 -13.68 4.66
CA SER A 99 -24.08 -12.88 4.46
C SER A 99 -23.80 -11.70 3.52
N GLU A 100 -24.70 -10.73 3.46
CA GLU A 100 -24.60 -9.57 2.56
C GLU A 100 -23.36 -8.70 2.81
N ASP A 101 -22.93 -8.52 4.05
CA ASP A 101 -21.81 -7.61 4.40
C ASP A 101 -21.04 -8.07 5.66
N TYR A 102 -21.20 -9.33 6.06
CA TYR A 102 -20.51 -9.95 7.18
C TYR A 102 -20.30 -11.46 6.98
N VAL A 103 -19.32 -12.01 7.70
CA VAL A 103 -19.06 -13.45 7.82
C VAL A 103 -19.30 -13.91 9.25
N VAL A 104 -19.84 -15.12 9.40
CA VAL A 104 -19.93 -15.82 10.69
C VAL A 104 -18.81 -16.85 10.77
N THR A 105 -17.93 -16.72 11.75
CA THR A 105 -16.84 -17.67 11.99
C THR A 105 -17.36 -18.96 12.64
N GLU A 106 -16.57 -20.04 12.60
CA GLU A 106 -16.89 -21.30 13.30
C GLU A 106 -16.96 -21.16 14.83
N THR A 107 -16.40 -20.07 15.38
CA THR A 107 -16.51 -19.72 16.78
C THR A 107 -17.82 -18.98 17.11
N GLY A 108 -18.67 -18.73 16.11
CA GLY A 108 -19.92 -17.98 16.23
C GLY A 108 -19.73 -16.47 16.38
N GLU A 109 -18.56 -15.95 16.02
CA GLU A 109 -18.29 -14.50 15.95
C GLU A 109 -18.76 -13.96 14.60
N VAL A 110 -19.23 -12.72 14.58
CA VAL A 110 -19.53 -12.00 13.35
C VAL A 110 -18.40 -11.04 13.01
N ALA A 111 -17.98 -11.01 11.76
CA ALA A 111 -16.91 -10.15 11.29
C ALA A 111 -17.27 -9.46 9.98
N ALA A 112 -16.81 -8.23 9.83
CA ALA A 112 -16.90 -7.46 8.59
C ALA A 112 -15.51 -7.00 8.17
N ALA A 113 -15.30 -6.94 6.86
CA ALA A 113 -14.09 -6.38 6.26
C ALA A 113 -14.40 -5.01 5.66
N ILE A 114 -13.57 -4.02 6.00
CA ILE A 114 -13.60 -2.68 5.44
C ILE A 114 -12.35 -2.53 4.59
N GLU A 115 -12.50 -2.33 3.29
CA GLU A 115 -11.39 -2.01 2.39
C GLU A 115 -11.06 -0.52 2.49
N VAL A 116 -9.77 -0.21 2.56
CA VAL A 116 -9.25 1.16 2.67
C VAL A 116 -8.43 1.46 1.43
N GLU A 117 -8.76 2.56 0.75
CA GLU A 117 -7.98 3.03 -0.39
C GLU A 117 -6.62 3.58 0.07
N PRO A 118 -5.54 3.26 -0.65
CA PRO A 118 -4.21 3.72 -0.31
C PRO A 118 -4.04 5.23 -0.60
N ALA A 119 -3.33 5.92 0.29
CA ALA A 119 -2.88 7.29 0.16
C ALA A 119 -1.36 7.36 -0.02
N ASN A 120 -0.89 7.94 -1.13
CA ASN A 120 0.55 8.04 -1.42
C ASN A 120 1.24 9.06 -0.48
N LEU A 121 1.70 8.60 0.69
CA LEU A 121 2.34 9.46 1.70
C LEU A 121 3.55 10.22 1.15
N GLU A 122 4.35 9.62 0.25
CA GLU A 122 5.63 10.20 -0.18
C GLU A 122 5.49 11.46 -1.03
N MET A 123 4.37 11.57 -1.75
CA MET A 123 4.04 12.73 -2.57
C MET A 123 3.36 13.85 -1.77
N ARG A 124 3.01 13.58 -0.50
CA ARG A 124 2.35 14.57 0.37
C ARG A 124 3.36 15.46 1.09
N THR A 125 2.95 16.69 1.38
CA THR A 125 3.66 17.59 2.27
C THR A 125 3.73 17.03 3.70
N GLU A 126 4.67 17.49 4.53
CA GLU A 126 4.76 17.06 5.93
C GLU A 126 3.44 17.30 6.71
N THR A 127 2.74 18.40 6.43
CA THR A 127 1.46 18.72 7.06
C THR A 127 0.34 17.76 6.63
N GLU A 128 0.30 17.39 5.36
CA GLU A 128 -0.66 16.41 4.84
C GLU A 128 -0.35 14.99 5.36
N GLN A 129 0.93 14.61 5.42
CA GLN A 129 1.35 13.35 6.03
C GLN A 129 0.90 13.29 7.50
N GLN A 130 1.14 14.36 8.26
CA GLN A 130 0.68 14.46 9.65
C GLN A 130 -0.86 14.36 9.74
N ALA A 131 -1.60 14.97 8.81
CA ALA A 131 -3.05 14.87 8.77
C ALA A 131 -3.52 13.43 8.51
N LEU A 132 -2.93 12.72 7.54
CA LEU A 132 -3.24 11.31 7.25
C LEU A 132 -2.94 10.39 8.44
N ILE A 133 -1.78 10.57 9.07
CA ILE A 133 -1.41 9.81 10.27
C ILE A 133 -2.31 10.17 11.44
N SER A 134 -2.77 11.42 11.54
CA SER A 134 -3.71 11.85 12.59
C SER A 134 -5.08 11.15 12.45
N ILE A 135 -5.55 10.91 11.22
CA ILE A 135 -6.78 10.14 10.97
C ILE A 135 -6.60 8.70 11.46
N TYR A 136 -5.44 8.09 11.16
CA TYR A 136 -5.10 6.73 11.61
C TYR A 136 -4.96 6.64 13.13
N ARG A 137 -4.37 7.66 13.77
CA ARG A 137 -4.33 7.78 15.23
C ARG A 137 -5.73 7.94 15.83
N SER A 138 -6.57 8.80 15.25
CA SER A 138 -7.95 9.02 15.72
C SER A 138 -8.79 7.73 15.66
N LEU A 139 -8.52 6.86 14.70
CA LEU A 139 -9.12 5.52 14.67
C LEU A 139 -8.78 4.76 15.96
N PHE A 140 -7.51 4.69 16.33
CA PHE A 140 -7.05 3.96 17.53
C PHE A 140 -7.58 4.55 18.84
N GLU A 141 -7.77 5.87 18.90
CA GLU A 141 -8.32 6.56 20.07
C GLU A 141 -9.84 6.42 20.20
N ARG A 142 -10.54 6.18 19.09
CA ARG A 142 -12.00 6.09 19.03
C ARG A 142 -12.50 4.66 19.26
N VAL A 143 -11.77 3.66 18.76
CA VAL A 143 -12.17 2.26 18.93
C VAL A 143 -11.97 1.83 20.38
N SER A 144 -12.99 1.17 20.94
CA SER A 144 -12.96 0.62 22.31
C SER A 144 -12.80 -0.91 22.31
N TYR A 145 -12.47 -1.47 21.15
CA TYR A 145 -12.42 -2.89 20.86
C TYR A 145 -11.18 -3.22 20.01
N PRO A 146 -10.74 -4.49 19.99
CA PRO A 146 -9.61 -4.90 19.16
C PRO A 146 -9.91 -4.71 17.68
N VAL A 147 -8.92 -4.24 16.93
CA VAL A 147 -8.97 -4.07 15.48
C VAL A 147 -7.75 -4.74 14.85
N GLN A 148 -7.97 -5.48 13.77
CA GLN A 148 -6.89 -6.08 12.98
C GLN A 148 -6.86 -5.42 11.60
N ILE A 149 -5.67 -4.96 11.20
CA ILE A 149 -5.45 -4.24 9.95
C ILE A 149 -4.53 -5.10 9.09
N TYR A 150 -4.95 -5.36 7.88
CA TYR A 150 -4.32 -6.25 6.94
C TYR A 150 -3.87 -5.49 5.72
N SER A 151 -2.67 -5.80 5.25
CA SER A 151 -2.13 -5.35 3.98
C SER A 151 -1.66 -6.57 3.24
N ARG A 152 -2.35 -6.91 2.16
CA ARG A 152 -2.17 -8.17 1.43
C ARG A 152 -1.59 -7.92 0.06
N GLN A 153 -0.53 -8.65 -0.25
CA GLN A 153 0.09 -8.64 -1.56
C GLN A 153 -0.30 -9.88 -2.37
N LYS A 154 -0.62 -9.65 -3.64
CA LYS A 154 -0.85 -10.71 -4.63
C LYS A 154 -0.02 -10.42 -5.87
N PRO A 155 0.41 -11.46 -6.60
CA PRO A 155 1.03 -11.28 -7.91
C PRO A 155 0.14 -10.42 -8.81
N LEU A 156 0.74 -9.40 -9.41
CA LEU A 156 0.08 -8.63 -10.44
C LEU A 156 0.11 -9.45 -11.74
N SER A 157 -1.07 -9.75 -12.29
CA SER A 157 -1.21 -10.48 -13.55
C SER A 157 -1.72 -9.55 -14.63
N LEU A 158 -0.96 -9.40 -15.71
CA LEU A 158 -1.36 -8.67 -16.91
C LEU A 158 -1.90 -9.60 -18.01
N ASN A 159 -2.21 -10.85 -17.69
CA ASN A 159 -2.66 -11.85 -18.67
C ASN A 159 -3.92 -11.40 -19.43
N ASP A 160 -4.93 -10.90 -18.72
CA ASP A 160 -6.17 -10.45 -19.36
C ASP A 160 -5.93 -9.24 -20.29
N TYR A 161 -5.10 -8.29 -19.84
CA TYR A 161 -4.68 -7.15 -20.65
C TYR A 161 -3.92 -7.60 -21.91
N ARG A 162 -2.95 -8.50 -21.75
CA ARG A 162 -2.18 -9.07 -22.87
C ARG A 162 -3.09 -9.78 -23.87
N ASP A 163 -4.02 -10.59 -23.39
CA ASP A 163 -4.91 -11.37 -24.25
C ASP A 163 -5.87 -10.44 -25.01
N ASN A 164 -6.37 -9.38 -24.37
CA ASN A 164 -7.11 -8.30 -25.04
C ASN A 164 -6.29 -7.64 -26.18
N ILE A 165 -5.02 -7.28 -25.92
CA ILE A 165 -4.13 -6.72 -26.95
C ILE A 165 -3.93 -7.70 -28.12
N ARG A 166 -3.78 -9.01 -27.85
CA ARG A 166 -3.61 -10.04 -28.88
C ARG A 166 -4.85 -10.21 -29.75
N GLU A 167 -6.04 -10.12 -29.17
CA GLU A 167 -7.32 -10.27 -29.85
C GLU A 167 -7.71 -9.04 -30.68
N ASN A 168 -7.27 -7.85 -30.25
CA ASN A 168 -7.55 -6.61 -30.97
C ASN A 168 -6.86 -6.55 -32.35
N ARG A 169 -7.57 -5.95 -33.30
CA ARG A 169 -7.04 -5.71 -34.65
C ARG A 169 -6.07 -4.54 -34.61
N SER A 170 -4.92 -4.71 -35.24
CA SER A 170 -3.93 -3.65 -35.48
C SER A 170 -3.57 -3.61 -36.96
N PRO A 171 -3.41 -2.44 -37.57
CA PRO A 171 -2.83 -2.32 -38.91
C PRO A 171 -1.34 -2.70 -38.95
N ASP A 172 -0.65 -2.69 -37.80
CA ASP A 172 0.75 -3.09 -37.65
C ASP A 172 0.87 -4.27 -36.66
N ASP A 173 1.07 -5.47 -37.20
CA ASP A 173 1.25 -6.69 -36.40
C ASP A 173 2.63 -6.76 -35.73
N VAL A 174 3.65 -6.07 -36.26
CA VAL A 174 4.99 -6.03 -35.66
C VAL A 174 4.93 -5.23 -34.37
N LEU A 175 4.30 -4.04 -34.40
CA LEU A 175 4.04 -3.22 -33.23
C LEU A 175 3.24 -4.00 -32.17
N LYS A 176 2.18 -4.70 -32.59
CA LYS A 176 1.35 -5.49 -31.67
C LYS A 176 2.14 -6.59 -30.98
N ASN A 177 2.94 -7.35 -31.73
CA ASN A 177 3.73 -8.46 -31.16
C ASN A 177 4.83 -7.95 -30.22
N ASP A 178 5.53 -6.88 -30.60
CA ASP A 178 6.56 -6.23 -29.77
C ASP A 178 5.97 -5.68 -28.47
N TYR A 179 4.77 -5.07 -28.53
CA TYR A 179 4.08 -4.59 -27.33
C TYR A 179 3.59 -5.73 -26.42
N VAL A 180 3.12 -6.84 -27.00
CA VAL A 180 2.78 -8.05 -26.24
C VAL A 180 3.99 -8.63 -25.52
N GLU A 181 5.15 -8.69 -26.17
CA GLU A 181 6.41 -9.13 -25.55
C GLU A 181 6.79 -8.24 -24.38
N HIS A 182 6.64 -6.91 -24.53
CA HIS A 182 6.86 -5.96 -23.46
C HIS A 182 5.90 -6.14 -22.26
N ILE A 183 4.64 -6.54 -22.49
CA ILE A 183 3.70 -6.88 -21.41
C ILE A 183 4.12 -8.17 -20.67
N ASP A 184 4.65 -9.14 -21.42
CA ASP A 184 5.17 -10.39 -20.83
C ASP A 184 6.42 -10.11 -19.95
N GLU A 185 7.28 -9.16 -20.32
CA GLU A 185 8.42 -8.72 -19.48
C GLU A 185 7.97 -8.20 -18.10
N PHE A 186 6.88 -7.43 -18.02
CA PHE A 186 6.31 -6.98 -16.74
C PHE A 186 5.74 -8.13 -15.93
N SER A 187 5.15 -9.13 -16.59
CA SER A 187 4.59 -10.30 -15.92
C SER A 187 5.69 -11.16 -15.27
N ASP A 188 6.89 -11.16 -15.84
CA ASP A 188 8.07 -11.83 -15.27
C ASP A 188 8.72 -11.04 -14.13
N ALA A 189 8.43 -9.75 -13.98
CA ALA A 189 9.09 -8.84 -13.03
C ALA A 189 8.63 -9.00 -11.56
N ASN A 190 7.94 -10.08 -11.17
CA ASN A 190 7.44 -10.34 -9.80
C ASN A 190 6.66 -9.16 -9.19
N LEU A 191 5.94 -8.40 -10.01
CA LEU A 191 5.17 -7.26 -9.55
C LEU A 191 4.04 -7.67 -8.60
N SER A 192 3.71 -6.81 -7.66
CA SER A 192 2.70 -7.10 -6.64
C SER A 192 1.63 -6.01 -6.58
N ARG A 193 0.39 -6.45 -6.33
CA ARG A 193 -0.76 -5.60 -6.01
C ARG A 193 -1.00 -5.66 -4.51
N THR A 194 -1.03 -4.50 -3.84
CA THR A 194 -1.32 -4.41 -2.41
C THR A 194 -2.75 -3.91 -2.18
N ARG A 195 -3.52 -4.62 -1.34
CA ARG A 195 -4.84 -4.19 -0.86
C ARG A 195 -4.86 -4.11 0.66
N HIS A 196 -5.60 -3.15 1.19
CA HIS A 196 -5.65 -2.88 2.64
C HIS A 196 -7.05 -3.10 3.19
N PHE A 197 -7.14 -3.79 4.33
CA PHE A 197 -8.40 -4.12 4.97
C PHE A 197 -8.33 -3.89 6.47
N ILE A 198 -9.44 -3.45 7.05
CA ILE A 198 -9.67 -3.46 8.49
C ILE A 198 -10.75 -4.49 8.77
N VAL A 199 -10.41 -5.50 9.57
CA VAL A 199 -11.38 -6.51 10.00
C VAL A 199 -11.87 -6.15 11.39
N VAL A 200 -13.18 -5.94 11.47
CA VAL A 200 -13.90 -5.66 12.71
C VAL A 200 -14.67 -6.91 13.09
N ARG A 201 -14.59 -7.31 14.36
CA ARG A 201 -15.21 -8.53 14.88
C ARG A 201 -16.06 -8.24 16.10
N VAL A 202 -17.11 -9.05 16.29
CA VAL A 202 -17.92 -9.10 17.50
C VAL A 202 -18.16 -10.56 17.85
N GLY A 203 -17.63 -10.98 19.00
CA GLY A 203 -17.85 -12.32 19.55
C GLY A 203 -18.91 -12.36 20.64
N ARG A 204 -19.35 -13.56 21.00
CA ARG A 204 -20.37 -13.81 22.04
C ARG A 204 -19.92 -13.37 23.44
N ASP A 205 -18.61 -13.30 23.67
CA ASP A 205 -18.00 -13.14 24.99
C ASP A 205 -17.52 -11.71 25.31
N SER A 206 -18.15 -10.67 24.74
CA SER A 206 -18.05 -9.32 25.31
C SER A 206 -18.86 -9.23 26.61
N GLN A 207 -18.41 -9.96 27.63
CA GLN A 207 -19.03 -10.20 28.93
C GLN A 207 -19.39 -8.91 29.69
N ARG A 208 -20.70 -8.65 29.90
CA ARG A 208 -21.34 -8.04 31.12
C ARG A 208 -22.66 -7.28 30.86
N TRP A 209 -23.05 -7.02 29.62
CA TRP A 209 -24.28 -6.25 29.34
C TRP A 209 -25.53 -7.11 29.18
N ILE A 210 -25.41 -8.23 28.45
CA ILE A 210 -26.50 -9.17 28.15
C ILE A 210 -27.02 -9.86 29.42
N GLU A 211 -26.15 -10.32 30.32
CA GLU A 211 -26.57 -10.91 31.61
C GLU A 211 -27.36 -9.92 32.50
N LYS A 212 -27.08 -8.61 32.41
CA LYS A 212 -27.72 -7.59 33.25
C LYS A 212 -29.09 -7.17 32.72
N GLN A 213 -29.32 -7.29 31.42
CA GLN A 213 -30.60 -6.90 30.78
C GLN A 213 -31.54 -8.09 30.49
N LEU A 214 -31.01 -9.30 30.23
CA LEU A 214 -31.83 -10.48 29.94
C LEU A 214 -32.30 -11.22 31.20
N ARG A 215 -31.51 -11.29 32.29
CA ARG A 215 -31.97 -11.90 33.56
C ARG A 215 -33.13 -11.17 34.21
N GLU A 216 -33.30 -9.87 33.94
CA GLU A 216 -34.42 -9.09 34.46
C GLU A 216 -35.74 -9.36 33.74
N ARG A 217 -35.75 -10.07 32.60
CA ARG A 217 -36.98 -10.16 31.80
C ARG A 217 -37.58 -11.51 31.49
N LEU A 218 -36.90 -12.60 31.15
CA LEU A 218 -37.65 -13.84 30.88
C LEU A 218 -36.79 -15.11 30.90
N SER A 219 -37.22 -16.06 31.72
CA SER A 219 -37.19 -17.48 31.40
C SER A 219 -38.39 -17.77 30.48
N ILE A 220 -38.16 -18.13 29.20
CA ILE A 220 -39.01 -18.94 28.28
C ILE A 220 -38.45 -18.85 26.83
N LEU A 221 -38.13 -20.02 26.24
CA LEU A 221 -37.87 -20.40 24.83
C LEU A 221 -36.46 -20.18 24.22
N GLU A 222 -35.74 -21.30 24.04
CA GLU A 222 -34.37 -21.42 23.49
C GLU A 222 -34.26 -21.02 21.99
N GLU A 223 -35.23 -21.34 21.12
CA GLU A 223 -35.11 -21.02 19.67
C GLU A 223 -35.25 -19.52 19.34
N LYS A 224 -35.91 -18.72 20.19
CA LYS A 224 -35.98 -17.25 19.98
C LYS A 224 -34.74 -16.52 20.49
N GLU A 225 -33.90 -17.21 21.26
CA GLU A 225 -32.76 -16.61 21.93
C GLU A 225 -31.58 -16.43 20.96
N GLU A 226 -31.33 -17.40 20.08
CA GLU A 226 -30.26 -17.35 19.08
C GLU A 226 -30.45 -16.22 18.04
N ASP A 227 -31.67 -16.04 17.52
CA ASP A 227 -31.97 -14.96 16.57
C ASP A 227 -31.78 -13.57 17.20
N ILE A 228 -32.16 -13.41 18.47
CA ILE A 228 -32.00 -12.16 19.22
C ILE A 228 -30.52 -11.89 19.50
N GLU A 229 -29.77 -12.90 19.94
CA GLU A 229 -28.33 -12.81 20.18
C GLU A 229 -27.59 -12.42 18.90
N ARG A 230 -27.91 -13.08 17.78
CA ARG A 230 -27.34 -12.76 16.47
C ARG A 230 -27.65 -11.32 16.06
N GLN A 231 -28.89 -10.85 16.22
CA GLN A 231 -29.23 -9.47 15.90
C GLN A 231 -28.47 -8.46 16.76
N VAL A 232 -28.21 -8.76 18.03
CA VAL A 232 -27.40 -7.91 18.92
C VAL A 232 -25.95 -7.83 18.42
N LEU A 233 -25.35 -8.97 18.07
CA LEU A 233 -24.00 -9.02 17.51
C LEU A 233 -23.89 -8.21 16.22
N LEU A 234 -24.89 -8.30 15.33
CA LEU A 234 -24.93 -7.55 14.08
C LEU A 234 -25.09 -6.04 14.31
N ASN A 235 -25.97 -5.63 15.23
CA ASN A 235 -26.14 -4.21 15.56
C ASN A 235 -24.84 -3.59 16.13
N GLU A 236 -24.14 -4.35 16.97
CA GLU A 236 -22.82 -3.96 17.49
C GLU A 236 -21.79 -3.89 16.36
N LEU A 237 -21.74 -4.90 15.48
CA LEU A 237 -20.85 -4.92 14.32
C LEU A 237 -21.06 -3.69 13.44
N ASP A 238 -22.31 -3.37 13.10
CA ASP A 238 -22.67 -2.18 12.32
C ASP A 238 -22.24 -0.89 13.01
N SER A 239 -22.38 -0.81 14.34
CA SER A 239 -21.91 0.34 15.11
C SER A 239 -20.39 0.50 15.00
N ARG A 240 -19.65 -0.60 15.18
CA ARG A 240 -18.18 -0.61 15.05
C ARG A 240 -17.74 -0.24 13.63
N CYS A 241 -18.36 -0.81 12.60
CA CYS A 241 -18.07 -0.47 11.21
C CYS A 241 -18.31 1.02 10.93
N ARG A 242 -19.40 1.61 11.44
CA ARG A 242 -19.67 3.06 11.31
C ARG A 242 -18.61 3.92 12.00
N ASP A 243 -18.10 3.49 13.16
CA ASP A 243 -17.03 4.22 13.84
C ASP A 243 -15.74 4.22 13.00
N VAL A 244 -15.37 3.08 12.43
CA VAL A 244 -14.20 2.97 11.53
C VAL A 244 -14.41 3.84 10.28
N LEU A 245 -15.52 3.64 9.56
CA LEU A 245 -15.81 4.35 8.31
C LEU A 245 -15.91 5.86 8.50
N SER A 246 -16.60 6.34 9.54
CA SER A 246 -16.72 7.78 9.80
C SER A 246 -15.39 8.43 10.19
N THR A 247 -14.45 7.64 10.73
CA THR A 247 -13.11 8.14 11.06
C THR A 247 -12.24 8.19 9.82
N LEU A 248 -12.19 7.10 9.04
CA LEU A 248 -11.34 7.04 7.86
C LEU A 248 -11.82 7.93 6.72
N ASN A 249 -13.12 8.02 6.47
CA ASN A 249 -13.68 8.91 5.46
C ASN A 249 -13.67 10.40 5.87
N THR A 250 -12.93 10.74 6.93
CA THR A 250 -12.62 12.13 7.27
C THR A 250 -11.34 12.52 6.55
N GLY A 251 -11.42 13.40 5.55
CA GLY A 251 -10.25 13.90 4.83
C GLY A 251 -9.94 13.09 3.56
N ASP A 252 -8.65 12.83 3.32
CA ASP A 252 -8.11 12.29 2.06
C ASP A 252 -8.02 10.74 2.01
N LEU A 253 -8.60 10.05 3.01
CA LEU A 253 -8.73 8.60 3.01
C LEU A 253 -10.16 8.20 2.63
N ALA A 254 -10.27 7.14 1.85
CA ALA A 254 -11.54 6.52 1.48
C ALA A 254 -11.57 5.07 1.98
N ALA A 255 -12.70 4.66 2.55
CA ALA A 255 -12.92 3.34 3.08
C ALA A 255 -14.37 2.92 2.83
N GLN A 256 -14.55 1.66 2.47
CA GLN A 256 -15.85 1.05 2.19
C GLN A 256 -15.96 -0.34 2.83
N ARG A 257 -17.14 -0.65 3.35
CA ARG A 257 -17.45 -2.01 3.82
C ARG A 257 -17.70 -2.90 2.60
N LEU A 258 -17.09 -4.09 2.58
CA LEU A 258 -17.25 -5.02 1.46
C LEU A 258 -18.66 -5.63 1.43
N GLU A 259 -19.21 -5.73 0.23
CA GLU A 259 -20.48 -6.41 -0.04
C GLU A 259 -20.27 -7.92 -0.30
N LYS A 260 -21.35 -8.69 -0.33
CA LYS A 260 -21.34 -10.17 -0.35
C LYS A 260 -20.37 -10.76 -1.33
N ARG A 261 -20.46 -10.34 -2.59
CA ARG A 261 -19.65 -10.88 -3.68
C ARG A 261 -18.17 -10.58 -3.45
N GLU A 262 -17.85 -9.38 -2.98
CA GLU A 262 -16.48 -8.94 -2.71
C GLU A 262 -15.91 -9.63 -1.48
N LEU A 263 -16.72 -9.79 -0.43
CA LEU A 263 -16.38 -10.50 0.79
C LEU A 263 -16.19 -12.00 0.54
N GLU A 264 -17.07 -12.65 -0.22
CA GLU A 264 -16.92 -14.04 -0.65
C GLU A 264 -15.64 -14.23 -1.47
N ASN A 265 -15.37 -13.33 -2.41
CA ASN A 265 -14.13 -13.35 -3.19
C ASN A 265 -12.90 -13.18 -2.31
N LEU A 266 -12.92 -12.23 -1.37
CA LEU A 266 -11.83 -12.02 -0.42
C LEU A 266 -11.58 -13.28 0.41
N ILE A 267 -12.61 -13.82 1.05
CA ILE A 267 -12.51 -15.02 1.88
C ILE A 267 -12.02 -16.21 1.06
N GLN A 268 -12.56 -16.43 -0.14
CA GLN A 268 -12.10 -17.54 -1.00
C GLN A 268 -10.64 -17.37 -1.44
N GLN A 269 -10.20 -16.14 -1.67
CA GLN A 269 -8.80 -15.87 -2.03
C GLN A 269 -7.85 -16.08 -0.84
N GLU A 270 -8.27 -15.70 0.36
CA GLU A 270 -7.47 -15.84 1.59
C GLU A 270 -7.55 -17.24 2.20
N ARG A 271 -8.58 -18.03 1.87
CA ARG A 271 -8.82 -19.36 2.46
C ARG A 271 -7.71 -20.34 2.09
N ARG A 272 -7.05 -20.88 3.11
CA ARG A 272 -5.95 -21.84 2.96
C ARG A 272 -6.46 -23.26 3.12
N ARG A 273 -6.22 -24.09 2.10
CA ARG A 273 -6.64 -25.49 2.10
C ARG A 273 -5.49 -26.37 2.53
N ASN A 274 -5.76 -27.23 3.51
CA ASN A 274 -4.83 -28.24 4.02
C ASN A 274 -3.41 -27.70 4.35
N PRO A 275 -3.28 -26.68 5.22
CA PRO A 275 -1.99 -26.13 5.62
C PRO A 275 -1.08 -27.19 6.24
N ARG A 276 0.20 -27.18 5.85
CA ARG A 276 1.25 -28.07 6.33
C ARG A 276 2.29 -27.27 7.10
N PRO A 277 2.08 -27.07 8.42
CA PRO A 277 3.05 -26.36 9.24
C PRO A 277 4.32 -27.21 9.38
N SER A 278 5.44 -26.52 9.27
CA SER A 278 6.79 -26.93 9.67
C SER A 278 7.19 -26.05 10.86
N PRO A 279 8.22 -26.41 11.65
CA PRO A 279 8.71 -25.53 12.71
C PRO A 279 9.10 -24.12 12.26
N PHE A 280 9.40 -23.91 10.97
CA PHE A 280 9.95 -22.64 10.47
C PHE A 280 9.11 -21.94 9.40
N TYR A 281 8.13 -22.64 8.81
CA TYR A 281 7.27 -22.13 7.75
C TYR A 281 5.95 -22.90 7.74
N THR A 282 4.96 -22.38 7.04
CA THR A 282 3.74 -23.14 6.71
C THR A 282 3.68 -23.32 5.20
N GLY A 283 3.60 -24.56 4.73
CA GLY A 283 3.46 -24.88 3.31
C GLY A 283 2.03 -25.29 2.95
N GLN A 284 1.67 -25.27 1.67
CA GLN A 284 0.42 -25.82 1.16
C GLN A 284 0.67 -26.79 -0.01
N PRO A 285 -0.12 -27.87 -0.17
CA PRO A 285 -0.02 -28.77 -1.31
C PRO A 285 -0.35 -28.09 -2.64
N LYS A 286 0.27 -28.54 -3.75
CA LYS A 286 0.04 -27.98 -5.10
C LYS A 286 -1.41 -28.09 -5.59
N ASP A 287 -2.20 -29.05 -5.10
CA ASP A 287 -3.60 -29.24 -5.48
C ASP A 287 -4.56 -28.12 -4.97
N GLY A 288 -4.02 -27.05 -4.35
CA GLY A 288 -4.78 -25.90 -3.89
C GLY A 288 -4.15 -24.51 -4.06
N ARG A 289 -3.00 -24.37 -4.76
CA ARG A 289 -2.04 -23.22 -4.84
C ARG A 289 -0.82 -23.42 -3.95
N GLY A 290 0.10 -24.32 -4.33
CA GLY A 290 1.26 -24.64 -3.50
C GLY A 290 2.04 -23.39 -3.10
N GLU A 291 1.98 -23.01 -1.83
CA GLU A 291 2.48 -21.75 -1.29
C GLU A 291 3.23 -22.01 0.02
N TYR A 292 4.36 -21.33 0.21
CA TYR A 292 5.17 -21.33 1.42
C TYR A 292 5.04 -19.97 2.09
N ARG A 293 4.85 -19.97 3.41
CA ARG A 293 4.73 -18.76 4.24
C ARG A 293 5.72 -18.78 5.39
N LYS A 294 6.36 -17.63 5.64
CA LYS A 294 7.23 -17.41 6.79
C LYS A 294 6.91 -16.10 7.48
N THR A 295 6.72 -16.14 8.78
CA THR A 295 6.28 -14.99 9.58
C THR A 295 7.35 -14.58 10.60
N VAL A 296 7.59 -13.28 10.67
CA VAL A 296 8.28 -12.61 11.78
C VAL A 296 7.31 -11.65 12.47
N TYR A 297 7.62 -11.28 13.71
CA TYR A 297 6.87 -10.28 14.45
C TYR A 297 7.81 -9.31 15.13
N VAL A 298 7.39 -8.05 15.22
CA VAL A 298 8.19 -6.98 15.83
C VAL A 298 8.15 -7.11 17.35
N THR A 299 9.32 -6.98 17.98
CA THR A 299 9.49 -7.12 19.43
C THR A 299 9.95 -5.83 20.11
N GLU A 300 10.71 -4.99 19.41
CA GLU A 300 11.14 -3.69 19.91
C GLU A 300 11.34 -2.68 18.77
N PHE A 301 11.02 -1.42 19.03
CA PHE A 301 11.24 -0.31 18.12
C PHE A 301 12.47 0.50 18.54
N PRO A 302 13.22 1.12 17.59
CA PRO A 302 14.24 2.11 17.93
C PRO A 302 13.60 3.35 18.55
N SER A 303 14.39 4.23 19.18
CA SER A 303 13.88 5.42 19.90
C SER A 303 13.01 6.36 19.06
N SER A 304 13.16 6.31 17.74
CA SER A 304 12.30 7.01 16.79
C SER A 304 12.11 6.20 15.52
N VAL A 305 10.90 6.21 14.98
CA VAL A 305 10.60 5.64 13.66
C VAL A 305 9.97 6.66 12.75
N GLU A 306 10.22 6.50 11.46
CA GLU A 306 9.58 7.31 10.43
C GLU A 306 8.10 6.91 10.26
N ALA A 307 7.26 7.88 9.94
CA ALA A 307 5.90 7.63 9.49
C ALA A 307 5.85 6.67 8.28
N GLY A 308 4.95 5.69 8.32
CA GLY A 308 4.72 4.79 7.19
C GLY A 308 5.87 3.80 6.96
N TRP A 309 6.68 3.51 7.99
CA TRP A 309 7.86 2.62 7.90
C TRP A 309 7.55 1.19 7.40
N LEU A 310 6.28 0.78 7.36
CA LEU A 310 5.87 -0.51 6.78
C LEU A 310 5.95 -0.52 5.25
N ALA A 311 5.81 0.64 4.59
CA ALA A 311 5.81 0.75 3.13
C ALA A 311 7.12 0.22 2.52
N GLN A 312 8.26 0.53 3.15
CA GLN A 312 9.56 0.02 2.71
C GLN A 312 9.74 -1.50 2.86
N LEU A 313 8.96 -2.16 3.71
CA LEU A 313 8.96 -3.62 3.83
C LEU A 313 8.11 -4.25 2.72
N GLN A 314 6.92 -3.69 2.50
CA GLN A 314 6.01 -4.13 1.43
C GLN A 314 6.59 -3.91 0.03
N ARG A 315 7.46 -2.91 -0.17
CA ARG A 315 8.19 -2.72 -1.43
C ARG A 315 9.43 -3.62 -1.60
N THR A 316 9.63 -4.60 -0.72
CA THR A 316 10.72 -5.57 -0.89
C THR A 316 10.39 -6.55 -2.02
N ASP A 317 11.33 -6.84 -2.91
CA ASP A 317 11.15 -7.83 -3.99
C ASP A 317 10.73 -9.21 -3.45
N GLY A 318 9.49 -9.58 -3.77
CA GLY A 318 8.72 -10.74 -3.30
C GLY A 318 7.39 -10.31 -2.68
N MET A 319 6.59 -11.28 -2.21
CA MET A 319 5.29 -10.98 -1.60
C MET A 319 5.40 -10.89 -0.07
N VAL A 320 4.99 -9.75 0.47
CA VAL A 320 5.07 -9.39 1.88
C VAL A 320 3.71 -8.90 2.35
N ASP A 321 3.03 -9.73 3.14
CA ASP A 321 1.83 -9.35 3.85
C ASP A 321 2.18 -8.74 5.22
N VAL A 322 1.34 -7.81 5.69
CA VAL A 322 1.45 -7.25 7.03
C VAL A 322 0.11 -7.34 7.75
N VAL A 323 0.14 -7.77 9.01
CA VAL A 323 -0.99 -7.71 9.94
C VAL A 323 -0.61 -6.85 11.12
N GLN A 324 -1.39 -5.81 11.39
CA GLN A 324 -1.31 -5.03 12.61
C GLN A 324 -2.46 -5.40 13.53
N VAL A 325 -2.18 -5.52 14.81
CA VAL A 325 -3.18 -5.79 15.84
C VAL A 325 -3.15 -4.63 16.82
N ILE A 326 -4.31 -4.01 17.03
CA ILE A 326 -4.48 -2.87 17.93
C ILE A 326 -5.53 -3.26 18.95
N GLU A 327 -5.15 -3.28 20.22
CA GLU A 327 -6.05 -3.55 21.33
C GLU A 327 -6.04 -2.37 22.33
N PRO A 328 -7.11 -1.58 22.39
CA PRO A 328 -7.24 -0.47 23.34
C PRO A 328 -7.13 -0.93 24.80
N LYS A 329 -6.39 -0.18 25.62
CA LYS A 329 -6.24 -0.47 27.06
C LYS A 329 -6.84 0.62 27.92
N SER A 330 -7.21 0.24 29.15
CA SER A 330 -7.70 1.20 30.12
C SER A 330 -6.57 2.13 30.56
N THR A 331 -6.79 3.43 30.42
CA THR A 331 -5.86 4.47 30.89
C THR A 331 -5.54 4.30 32.37
N ALA A 332 -6.55 4.05 33.21
CA ALA A 332 -6.36 3.94 34.65
C ALA A 332 -5.52 2.73 35.08
N GLU A 333 -5.67 1.60 34.41
CA GLU A 333 -4.87 0.40 34.69
C GLU A 333 -3.44 0.56 34.15
N THR A 334 -3.32 1.15 32.96
CA THR A 334 -2.04 1.42 32.33
C THR A 334 -1.21 2.41 33.15
N SER A 335 -1.78 3.53 33.60
CA SER A 335 -1.08 4.48 34.46
C SER A 335 -0.59 3.83 35.76
N LYS A 336 -1.38 2.96 36.38
CA LYS A 336 -0.93 2.20 37.57
C LYS A 336 0.22 1.24 37.24
N LYS A 337 0.19 0.60 36.07
CA LYS A 337 1.26 -0.29 35.60
C LYS A 337 2.56 0.50 35.37
N LEU A 338 2.48 1.61 34.63
CA LEU A 338 3.62 2.47 34.33
C LEU A 338 4.21 3.13 35.59
N GLN A 339 3.38 3.58 36.55
CA GLN A 339 3.86 4.09 37.84
C GLN A 339 4.71 3.07 38.58
N ARG A 340 4.26 1.82 38.65
CA ARG A 340 5.05 0.74 39.27
C ARG A 340 6.36 0.46 38.53
N ILE A 341 6.36 0.59 37.19
CA ILE A 341 7.57 0.42 36.38
C ILE A 341 8.54 1.58 36.65
N SER A 342 8.06 2.83 36.67
CA SER A 342 8.87 4.01 37.01
C SER A 342 9.47 3.91 38.42
N GLU A 343 8.67 3.55 39.44
CA GLU A 343 9.16 3.34 40.80
C GLU A 343 10.25 2.24 40.87
N LYS A 344 10.07 1.14 40.12
CA LYS A 344 11.05 0.06 40.04
C LYS A 344 12.34 0.49 39.35
N LEU A 345 12.23 1.21 38.24
CA LEU A 345 13.38 1.74 37.48
C LEU A 345 14.19 2.71 38.33
N ASN A 346 13.53 3.65 39.00
CA ASN A 346 14.15 4.59 39.94
C ASN A 346 14.92 3.85 41.04
N ALA A 347 14.29 2.87 41.70
CA ALA A 347 14.95 2.09 42.76
C ALA A 347 16.17 1.29 42.26
N GLU A 348 16.11 0.76 41.03
CA GLU A 348 17.23 0.02 40.42
C GLU A 348 18.39 0.95 40.07
N ILE A 349 18.11 2.11 39.46
CA ILE A 349 19.10 3.15 39.15
C ILE A 349 19.81 3.59 40.44
N ASP A 350 19.04 3.94 41.47
CA ASP A 350 19.59 4.35 42.77
C ASP A 350 20.47 3.25 43.37
N SER A 351 20.02 2.00 43.36
CA SER A 351 20.78 0.86 43.86
C SER A 351 22.14 0.71 43.15
N LEU A 352 22.15 0.80 41.82
CA LEU A 352 23.37 0.69 41.01
C LEU A 352 24.34 1.85 41.28
N LEU A 353 23.84 3.08 41.37
CA LEU A 353 24.64 4.26 41.70
C LEU A 353 25.26 4.16 43.10
N HIS A 354 24.51 3.68 44.09
CA HIS A 354 25.02 3.44 45.46
C HIS A 354 26.13 2.37 45.49
N GLN A 355 26.04 1.36 44.63
CA GLN A 355 27.07 0.32 44.47
C GLN A 355 28.30 0.80 43.66
N GLY A 356 28.28 2.04 43.17
CA GLY A 356 29.38 2.63 42.41
C GLY A 356 29.37 2.30 40.92
N TYR A 357 28.33 1.65 40.40
CA TYR A 357 28.13 1.45 38.97
C TYR A 357 27.69 2.77 38.32
N ARG A 358 28.26 3.11 37.16
CA ARG A 358 27.97 4.38 36.44
C ARG A 358 27.31 4.17 35.07
N GLY A 359 27.02 2.93 34.69
CA GLY A 359 26.44 2.58 33.38
C GLY A 359 24.92 2.48 33.39
N THR A 360 24.22 3.46 33.96
CA THR A 360 22.76 3.45 34.16
C THR A 360 21.97 4.05 33.00
N ASN A 361 22.63 4.60 31.97
CA ASN A 361 21.99 5.33 30.85
C ASN A 361 20.80 4.58 30.21
N LYS A 362 20.87 3.25 30.05
CA LYS A 362 19.76 2.46 29.47
C LYS A 362 18.52 2.47 30.39
N LEU A 363 18.72 2.35 31.70
CA LEU A 363 17.62 2.39 32.67
C LEU A 363 17.06 3.81 32.82
N GLU A 364 17.92 4.82 32.78
CA GLU A 364 17.51 6.23 32.79
C GLU A 364 16.69 6.61 31.56
N GLY A 365 17.09 6.16 30.36
CA GLY A 365 16.29 6.35 29.14
C GLY A 365 14.92 5.65 29.20
N LEU A 366 14.87 4.41 29.69
CA LEU A 366 13.60 3.70 29.89
C LEU A 366 12.70 4.39 30.93
N LEU A 367 13.30 4.98 31.98
CA LEU A 367 12.57 5.76 32.97
C LEU A 367 11.98 7.02 32.34
N GLU A 368 12.77 7.76 31.56
CA GLU A 368 12.32 8.95 30.84
C GLU A 368 11.17 8.63 29.87
N ASP A 369 11.26 7.52 29.13
CA ASP A 369 10.19 7.05 28.25
C ASP A 369 8.92 6.67 29.02
N THR A 370 9.08 6.02 30.18
CA THR A 370 7.96 5.62 31.04
C THR A 370 7.25 6.84 31.63
N GLU A 371 8.00 7.83 32.11
CA GLU A 371 7.48 9.08 32.66
C GLU A 371 6.81 9.92 31.57
N TRP A 372 7.41 10.01 30.39
CA TRP A 372 6.79 10.65 29.23
C TRP A 372 5.45 9.99 28.87
N PHE A 373 5.38 8.66 28.84
CA PHE A 373 4.11 7.97 28.57
C PHE A 373 3.09 8.22 29.69
N LEU A 374 3.51 8.25 30.96
CA LEU A 374 2.64 8.62 32.07
C LEU A 374 2.06 10.03 31.91
N ASP A 375 2.87 11.00 31.50
CA ASP A 375 2.45 12.40 31.30
C ASP A 375 1.40 12.49 30.19
N LEU A 376 1.58 11.78 29.08
CA LEU A 376 0.58 11.72 28.00
C LEU A 376 -0.78 11.24 28.52
N LEU A 377 -0.78 10.19 29.33
CA LEU A 377 -2.01 9.63 29.90
C LEU A 377 -2.63 10.55 30.95
N ALA A 378 -1.80 11.19 31.78
CA ALA A 378 -2.26 12.12 32.83
C ALA A 378 -2.90 13.37 32.23
N ASN A 379 -2.30 13.92 31.17
CA ASN A 379 -2.79 15.11 30.46
C ASN A 379 -3.93 14.80 29.49
N ARG A 380 -4.27 13.51 29.28
CA ARG A 380 -5.23 13.04 28.26
C ARG A 380 -4.84 13.47 26.85
N GLU A 381 -3.55 13.52 26.59
CA GLU A 381 -2.99 13.84 25.27
C GLU A 381 -2.97 12.64 24.34
N ASP A 382 -3.05 11.41 24.86
CA ASP A 382 -3.01 10.17 24.09
C ASP A 382 -3.68 9.01 24.87
N GLN A 383 -3.91 7.88 24.20
CA GLN A 383 -4.46 6.65 24.79
C GLN A 383 -3.47 5.47 24.70
N PRO A 384 -3.51 4.52 25.66
CA PRO A 384 -2.67 3.34 25.60
C PRO A 384 -3.29 2.23 24.77
N VAL A 385 -2.49 1.61 23.92
CA VAL A 385 -2.87 0.46 23.09
C VAL A 385 -1.81 -0.63 23.21
N ASP A 386 -2.23 -1.90 23.20
CA ASP A 386 -1.33 -2.99 22.84
C ASP A 386 -1.26 -3.05 21.31
N TYR A 387 -0.05 -2.97 20.76
CA TYR A 387 0.24 -2.91 19.34
C TYR A 387 1.10 -4.10 18.93
N GLY A 388 0.61 -4.94 18.02
CA GLY A 388 1.35 -6.05 17.42
C GLY A 388 1.55 -5.84 15.93
N VAL A 389 2.72 -6.21 15.40
CA VAL A 389 3.00 -6.16 13.96
C VAL A 389 3.59 -7.49 13.53
N TYR A 390 2.89 -8.15 12.61
CA TYR A 390 3.22 -9.44 12.06
C TYR A 390 3.49 -9.28 10.57
N ILE A 391 4.63 -9.77 10.10
CA ILE A 391 5.05 -9.65 8.71
C ILE A 391 5.21 -11.06 8.16
N THR A 392 4.40 -11.40 7.15
CA THR A 392 4.38 -12.73 6.55
C THR A 392 4.85 -12.63 5.10
N VAL A 393 5.98 -13.27 4.81
CA VAL A 393 6.46 -13.47 3.44
C VAL A 393 5.83 -14.72 2.87
N HIS A 394 5.41 -14.66 1.60
CA HIS A 394 4.86 -15.82 0.89
C HIS A 394 5.36 -15.95 -0.55
N SER A 395 5.39 -17.18 -1.06
CA SER A 395 5.75 -17.50 -2.45
C SER A 395 5.31 -18.92 -2.81
N GLU A 396 5.14 -19.21 -4.09
CA GLU A 396 4.89 -20.58 -4.56
C GLU A 396 6.10 -21.52 -4.40
N ASP A 397 7.30 -20.93 -4.34
CA ASP A 397 8.57 -21.64 -4.22
C ASP A 397 9.24 -21.36 -2.87
N GLN A 398 9.74 -22.42 -2.24
CA GLN A 398 10.36 -22.33 -0.92
C GLN A 398 11.66 -21.53 -0.95
N GLU A 399 12.49 -21.68 -2.00
CA GLU A 399 13.77 -20.97 -2.10
C GLU A 399 13.54 -19.46 -2.29
N THR A 400 12.56 -19.09 -3.11
CA THR A 400 12.12 -17.71 -3.31
C THR A 400 11.53 -17.12 -2.03
N CYS A 401 10.68 -17.86 -1.32
CA CYS A 401 10.16 -17.47 0.00
C CYS A 401 11.31 -17.20 1.00
N ASP A 402 12.33 -18.07 1.02
CA ASP A 402 13.48 -17.94 1.92
C ASP A 402 14.33 -16.71 1.58
N ARG A 403 14.54 -16.45 0.29
CA ARG A 403 15.27 -15.25 -0.18
C ARG A 403 14.56 -13.97 0.19
N THR A 404 13.25 -13.86 -0.05
CA THR A 404 12.46 -12.68 0.31
C THR A 404 12.39 -12.50 1.83
N TYR A 405 12.24 -13.58 2.59
CA TYR A 405 12.29 -13.56 4.05
C TYR A 405 13.60 -12.94 4.57
N GLN A 406 14.76 -13.34 4.02
CA GLN A 406 16.04 -12.73 4.40
C GLN A 406 16.11 -11.25 4.03
N LYS A 407 15.56 -10.83 2.88
CA LYS A 407 15.51 -9.41 2.50
C LYS A 407 14.69 -8.58 3.49
N VAL A 408 13.54 -9.08 3.91
CA VAL A 408 12.67 -8.44 4.92
C VAL A 408 13.41 -8.31 6.27
N CYS A 409 14.03 -9.39 6.73
CA CYS A 409 14.87 -9.39 7.94
C CYS A 409 15.99 -8.34 7.88
N ASN A 410 16.76 -8.33 6.78
CA ASN A 410 17.84 -7.34 6.58
C ASN A 410 17.30 -5.90 6.57
N ARG A 411 16.09 -5.67 6.04
CA ARG A 411 15.46 -4.35 6.03
C ARG A 411 15.07 -3.90 7.44
N LEU A 412 14.47 -4.79 8.24
CA LEU A 412 14.17 -4.53 9.66
C LEU A 412 15.43 -4.15 10.44
N GLU A 413 16.53 -4.89 10.24
CA GLU A 413 17.83 -4.60 10.86
C GLU A 413 18.38 -3.24 10.43
N THR A 414 18.22 -2.88 9.15
CA THR A 414 18.66 -1.59 8.59
C THR A 414 17.94 -0.42 9.26
N VAL A 415 16.64 -0.56 9.56
CA VAL A 415 15.85 0.46 10.26
C VAL A 415 15.85 0.27 11.78
N GLN A 416 16.71 -0.62 12.29
CA GLN A 416 16.92 -0.86 13.72
C GLN A 416 15.66 -1.31 14.49
N ILE A 417 14.73 -1.99 13.80
CA ILE A 417 13.57 -2.61 14.43
C ILE A 417 13.95 -4.04 14.81
N GLU A 418 13.80 -4.38 16.08
CA GLU A 418 14.02 -5.75 16.57
C GLU A 418 12.80 -6.62 16.26
N TYR A 419 13.06 -7.87 15.87
CA TYR A 419 12.04 -8.82 15.48
C TYR A 419 12.41 -10.22 15.94
N ASP A 420 11.38 -11.06 16.12
CA ASP A 420 11.54 -12.47 16.41
C ASP A 420 10.88 -13.35 15.35
N ARG A 421 11.29 -14.62 15.33
CA ARG A 421 10.82 -15.63 14.38
C ARG A 421 9.76 -16.52 15.03
N ALA A 422 8.72 -16.88 14.29
CA ALA A 422 7.67 -17.80 14.75
C ALA A 422 8.11 -19.29 14.77
N VAL A 423 9.30 -19.58 15.30
CA VAL A 423 9.86 -20.95 15.39
C VAL A 423 9.02 -21.79 16.35
N PHE A 424 8.53 -22.94 15.88
CA PHE A 424 7.51 -23.75 16.57
C PHE A 424 6.24 -22.97 16.92
N ARG A 425 5.91 -21.92 16.17
CA ARG A 425 4.68 -21.13 16.34
C ARG A 425 3.99 -20.86 15.02
N THR A 426 4.28 -21.68 14.01
CA THR A 426 3.78 -21.51 12.64
C THR A 426 2.28 -21.76 12.49
N VAL A 427 1.70 -22.57 13.37
CA VAL A 427 0.24 -22.72 13.47
C VAL A 427 -0.41 -21.44 14.00
N ASP A 428 0.20 -20.81 15.01
CA ASP A 428 -0.30 -19.55 15.57
C ASP A 428 -0.12 -18.41 14.57
N ALA A 429 1.02 -18.37 13.89
CA ALA A 429 1.28 -17.45 12.80
C ALA A 429 0.26 -17.61 11.67
N HIS A 430 -0.11 -18.85 11.30
CA HIS A 430 -1.14 -19.11 10.29
C HIS A 430 -2.48 -18.49 10.69
N TYR A 431 -2.92 -18.67 11.95
CA TYR A 431 -4.18 -18.09 12.43
C TYR A 431 -4.13 -16.56 12.55
N THR A 432 -3.06 -15.99 13.12
CA THR A 432 -2.88 -14.52 13.18
C THR A 432 -2.85 -13.90 11.78
N ASP A 433 -2.25 -14.62 10.82
CA ASP A 433 -2.18 -14.21 9.42
C ASP A 433 -3.47 -14.50 8.64
N SER A 434 -4.56 -14.98 9.26
CA SER A 434 -5.82 -15.24 8.58
C SER A 434 -6.86 -14.19 8.94
N MET A 435 -7.58 -13.69 7.94
CA MET A 435 -8.69 -12.74 8.15
C MET A 435 -9.93 -13.38 8.78
N LEU A 436 -9.92 -14.68 9.09
CA LEU A 436 -11.03 -15.35 9.78
C LEU A 436 -10.82 -15.51 11.27
N TYR A 437 -9.56 -15.44 11.74
CA TYR A 437 -9.22 -15.65 13.15
C TYR A 437 -8.70 -14.38 13.81
N THR A 438 -8.68 -14.40 15.14
CA THR A 438 -8.06 -13.35 15.95
C THR A 438 -6.56 -13.59 16.09
N ASP A 439 -5.87 -12.73 16.84
CA ASP A 439 -4.44 -12.89 17.07
C ASP A 439 -4.12 -14.06 18.00
N HIS A 440 -3.43 -15.08 17.46
CA HIS A 440 -2.98 -16.27 18.17
C HIS A 440 -1.51 -16.21 18.58
N LEU A 441 -0.69 -15.39 17.92
CA LEU A 441 0.69 -15.11 18.32
C LEU A 441 0.72 -14.26 19.59
N ARG A 442 -0.15 -13.26 19.74
CA ARG A 442 -0.28 -12.45 20.96
C ARG A 442 1.04 -11.79 21.38
N GLU A 443 1.83 -11.38 20.39
CA GLU A 443 3.09 -10.66 20.59
C GLU A 443 2.83 -9.18 20.34
N THR A 444 2.52 -8.47 21.42
CA THR A 444 2.15 -7.05 21.39
C THR A 444 2.99 -6.22 22.35
N MET A 445 3.15 -4.94 22.00
CA MET A 445 3.83 -3.94 22.80
C MET A 445 2.85 -2.88 23.28
N LEU A 446 2.92 -2.52 24.56
CA LEU A 446 2.13 -1.44 25.11
C LEU A 446 2.72 -0.08 24.68
N LEU A 447 1.99 0.67 23.86
CA LEU A 447 2.42 1.95 23.28
C LEU A 447 1.33 3.03 23.40
N PRO A 448 1.69 4.33 23.34
CA PRO A 448 0.73 5.38 23.02
C PRO A 448 0.15 5.18 21.61
N ALA A 449 -1.12 5.54 21.39
CA ALA A 449 -1.79 5.37 20.11
C ALA A 449 -1.09 6.16 18.98
N LYS A 450 -0.53 7.35 19.28
CA LYS A 450 0.26 8.11 18.27
C LYS A 450 1.52 7.37 17.80
N CYS A 451 2.11 6.54 18.66
CA CYS A 451 3.29 5.74 18.33
C CYS A 451 2.90 4.59 17.41
N ALA A 452 1.83 3.86 17.77
CA ALA A 452 1.27 2.82 16.90
C ALA A 452 0.87 3.39 15.52
N ALA A 453 0.36 4.62 15.46
CA ALA A 453 -0.03 5.28 14.22
C ALA A 453 1.15 5.55 13.26
N ALA A 454 2.39 5.55 13.75
CA ALA A 454 3.56 5.62 12.87
C ALA A 454 3.65 4.41 11.91
N GLY A 455 3.04 3.28 12.28
CA GLY A 455 2.82 2.11 11.42
C GLY A 455 1.70 2.29 10.38
N PHE A 456 1.50 3.50 9.87
CA PHE A 456 0.53 3.77 8.80
C PHE A 456 0.80 2.86 7.60
N THR A 457 -0.15 1.98 7.26
CA THR A 457 0.06 0.95 6.22
C THR A 457 -0.57 1.27 4.89
N PHE A 458 -1.47 2.26 4.79
CA PHE A 458 -2.19 2.58 3.56
C PHE A 458 -1.33 3.38 2.57
N ALA A 459 -0.01 3.26 2.62
CA ALA A 459 0.92 4.06 1.83
C ALA A 459 1.25 3.44 0.47
N VAL A 460 1.11 2.12 0.35
CA VAL A 460 1.47 1.35 -0.85
C VAL A 460 0.23 1.21 -1.71
N ARG A 461 0.29 1.63 -2.98
CA ARG A 461 -0.84 1.64 -3.88
C ARG A 461 -0.66 0.64 -5.01
N ASP A 462 -1.80 0.18 -5.51
CA ASP A 462 -1.92 -0.47 -6.81
C ASP A 462 -2.14 0.56 -7.94
N ASN A 463 -1.23 0.57 -8.92
CA ASN A 463 -1.27 1.46 -10.08
C ASN A 463 -1.77 0.75 -11.36
N VAL A 464 -2.34 -0.46 -11.26
CA VAL A 464 -2.61 -1.30 -12.43
C VAL A 464 -4.10 -1.66 -12.52
N GLN A 465 -4.75 -1.16 -13.56
CA GLN A 465 -6.12 -1.53 -13.93
C GLN A 465 -6.14 -2.72 -14.90
N GLU A 466 -7.29 -3.38 -15.06
CA GLU A 466 -7.42 -4.54 -15.98
C GLU A 466 -7.44 -4.14 -17.46
N ASN A 467 -7.80 -2.88 -17.76
CA ASN A 467 -7.91 -2.33 -19.11
C ASN A 467 -7.24 -0.96 -19.17
N GLY A 468 -6.99 -0.49 -20.40
CA GLY A 468 -6.53 0.87 -20.66
C GLY A 468 -5.20 0.93 -21.37
N VAL A 469 -4.34 1.89 -21.02
CA VAL A 469 -3.02 2.09 -21.64
C VAL A 469 -1.96 2.10 -20.56
N ILE A 470 -0.82 1.44 -20.82
CA ILE A 470 0.39 1.60 -20.01
C ILE A 470 1.02 2.95 -20.37
N TYR A 471 0.96 3.92 -19.44
CA TYR A 471 1.51 5.26 -19.62
C TYR A 471 3.02 5.34 -19.35
N GLY A 472 3.56 4.36 -18.64
CA GLY A 472 4.96 4.29 -18.20
C GLY A 472 5.11 3.32 -17.05
N VAL A 473 6.22 3.41 -16.34
CA VAL A 473 6.55 2.60 -15.16
C VAL A 473 6.69 3.53 -13.96
N ASP A 474 6.09 3.18 -12.83
CA ASP A 474 6.26 3.92 -11.59
C ASP A 474 7.72 3.82 -11.11
N THR A 475 8.33 4.98 -10.84
CA THR A 475 9.74 5.04 -10.43
C THR A 475 10.02 4.53 -9.02
N SER A 476 8.98 4.25 -8.22
CA SER A 476 9.10 3.82 -6.82
C SER A 476 9.04 2.30 -6.65
N ASP A 477 8.25 1.60 -7.46
CA ASP A 477 8.01 0.15 -7.35
C ASP A 477 8.16 -0.61 -8.67
N GLU A 478 8.54 0.07 -9.76
CA GLU A 478 8.71 -0.50 -11.10
C GLU A 478 7.43 -1.14 -11.69
N ALA A 479 6.26 -0.86 -11.11
CA ALA A 479 4.98 -1.34 -11.64
C ALA A 479 4.54 -0.52 -12.86
N PRO A 480 3.96 -1.16 -13.90
CA PRO A 480 3.44 -0.45 -15.05
C PRO A 480 2.20 0.35 -14.67
N ALA A 481 2.17 1.62 -15.06
CA ALA A 481 1.07 2.54 -14.86
C ALA A 481 -0.03 2.30 -15.91
N LEU A 482 -0.83 1.24 -15.72
CA LEU A 482 -1.91 0.83 -16.61
C LEU A 482 -3.24 1.48 -16.19
N PHE A 483 -3.76 2.39 -17.02
CA PHE A 483 -4.99 3.13 -16.73
C PHE A 483 -5.95 3.21 -17.93
N ASP A 484 -7.23 2.95 -17.70
CA ASP A 484 -8.32 3.29 -18.62
C ASP A 484 -8.87 4.68 -18.28
N ARG A 485 -8.51 5.67 -19.10
CA ARG A 485 -9.01 7.03 -18.94
C ARG A 485 -10.48 7.19 -19.29
N PHE A 486 -11.11 6.23 -19.97
CA PHE A 486 -12.55 6.24 -20.20
C PHE A 486 -13.36 5.94 -18.93
N ASP A 487 -12.70 5.52 -17.84
CA ASP A 487 -13.34 5.34 -16.52
C ASP A 487 -13.19 6.58 -15.62
N TRP A 488 -12.46 7.62 -16.05
CA TRP A 488 -12.25 8.83 -15.27
C TRP A 488 -13.50 9.72 -15.22
N SER A 489 -13.55 10.64 -14.25
CA SER A 489 -14.66 11.60 -14.10
C SER A 489 -14.92 12.41 -15.37
N SER A 490 -13.85 12.69 -16.12
CA SER A 490 -13.81 13.15 -17.51
C SER A 490 -12.65 12.42 -18.20
N HIS A 491 -12.80 12.06 -19.47
CA HIS A 491 -11.78 11.27 -20.18
C HIS A 491 -10.53 12.11 -20.57
N SER A 492 -10.50 13.38 -20.18
CA SER A 492 -9.56 14.36 -20.70
C SER A 492 -8.28 14.47 -19.86
N MET A 493 -7.19 14.85 -20.53
CA MET A 493 -5.87 15.01 -19.94
C MET A 493 -5.15 16.26 -20.48
N ALA A 494 -4.37 16.93 -19.64
CA ALA A 494 -3.46 18.01 -20.03
C ALA A 494 -2.00 17.57 -19.83
N ARG A 495 -1.18 17.66 -20.88
CA ARG A 495 0.25 17.34 -20.86
C ARG A 495 1.09 18.61 -21.02
N MET A 496 1.92 18.89 -20.02
CA MET A 496 2.62 20.18 -19.88
C MET A 496 4.11 19.98 -19.61
N GLY A 497 4.97 20.83 -20.17
CA GLY A 497 6.43 20.76 -19.96
C GLY A 497 7.23 21.49 -21.03
N MET A 498 8.51 21.76 -20.76
CA MET A 498 9.39 22.53 -21.67
C MET A 498 9.60 21.86 -23.04
N VAL A 499 10.11 22.59 -24.02
CA VAL A 499 10.55 22.00 -25.29
C VAL A 499 11.65 20.97 -25.03
N GLY A 500 11.60 19.81 -25.70
CA GLY A 500 12.56 18.72 -25.47
C GLY A 500 12.27 17.85 -24.24
N SER A 501 11.23 18.13 -23.44
CA SER A 501 10.88 17.30 -22.28
C SER A 501 10.36 15.91 -22.62
N GLY A 502 10.01 15.65 -23.90
CA GLY A 502 9.42 14.40 -24.36
C GLY A 502 7.90 14.38 -24.51
N LYS A 503 7.21 15.55 -24.52
CA LYS A 503 5.73 15.62 -24.63
C LYS A 503 5.20 14.90 -25.85
N SER A 504 5.66 15.30 -27.04
CA SER A 504 5.19 14.70 -28.30
C SER A 504 5.54 13.22 -28.34
N TYR A 505 6.74 12.83 -27.90
CA TYR A 505 7.18 11.44 -27.84
C TYR A 505 6.24 10.57 -26.96
N ALA A 506 5.95 11.01 -25.74
CA ALA A 506 5.04 10.33 -24.83
C ALA A 506 3.59 10.26 -25.37
N THR A 507 3.11 11.31 -26.03
CA THR A 507 1.80 11.29 -26.69
C THR A 507 1.76 10.30 -27.85
N LYS A 508 2.82 10.20 -28.65
CA LYS A 508 2.88 9.22 -29.76
C LYS A 508 2.84 7.79 -29.23
N ILE A 509 3.57 7.48 -28.14
CA ILE A 509 3.47 6.20 -27.44
C ILE A 509 2.02 5.95 -27.00
N GLU A 510 1.40 6.91 -26.32
CA GLU A 510 0.00 6.81 -25.87
C GLU A 510 -0.96 6.51 -27.03
N ILE A 511 -0.79 7.17 -28.18
CA ILE A 511 -1.61 6.94 -29.38
C ILE A 511 -1.42 5.50 -29.90
N LEU A 512 -0.16 5.05 -30.05
CA LEU A 512 0.14 3.70 -30.54
C LEU A 512 -0.45 2.64 -29.60
N ARG A 513 -0.22 2.75 -28.30
CA ARG A 513 -0.76 1.80 -27.30
C ARG A 513 -2.29 1.85 -27.23
N ALA A 514 -2.90 3.04 -27.27
CA ALA A 514 -4.35 3.19 -27.28
C ALA A 514 -4.99 2.50 -28.50
N SER A 515 -4.35 2.56 -29.67
CA SER A 515 -4.83 1.89 -30.87
C SER A 515 -4.85 0.36 -30.76
N LEU A 516 -3.96 -0.21 -29.93
CA LEU A 516 -3.92 -1.64 -29.62
C LEU A 516 -4.92 -2.01 -28.51
N ALA A 517 -5.05 -1.14 -27.50
CA ALA A 517 -5.83 -1.42 -26.29
C ALA A 517 -7.34 -1.25 -26.46
N TYR A 518 -7.77 -0.28 -27.27
CA TYR A 518 -9.18 0.05 -27.42
C TYR A 518 -9.72 -0.40 -28.78
N PRO A 519 -10.67 -1.36 -28.82
CA PRO A 519 -11.24 -1.80 -30.08
C PRO A 519 -12.08 -0.69 -30.73
N ASN A 520 -11.93 -0.53 -32.05
CA ASN A 520 -12.62 0.49 -32.86
C ASN A 520 -12.40 1.93 -32.37
N LEU A 521 -11.23 2.20 -31.77
CA LEU A 521 -10.83 3.55 -31.35
C LEU A 521 -10.69 4.47 -32.56
N ARG A 522 -11.31 5.64 -32.47
CA ARG A 522 -11.08 6.74 -33.41
C ARG A 522 -10.01 7.67 -32.84
N ILE A 523 -9.03 8.08 -33.65
CA ILE A 523 -7.94 8.96 -33.27
C ILE A 523 -7.96 10.19 -34.18
N ILE A 524 -8.05 11.37 -33.58
CA ILE A 524 -8.02 12.65 -34.29
C ILE A 524 -6.88 13.49 -33.71
N ILE A 525 -5.97 13.96 -34.55
CA ILE A 525 -4.78 14.71 -34.14
C ILE A 525 -4.83 16.10 -34.79
N VAL A 526 -4.77 17.15 -33.97
CA VAL A 526 -4.55 18.54 -34.40
C VAL A 526 -3.08 18.87 -34.14
N ASP A 527 -2.30 18.89 -35.22
CA ASP A 527 -0.84 18.92 -35.22
C ASP A 527 -0.30 20.14 -35.98
N PRO A 528 -0.27 21.32 -35.36
CA PRO A 528 0.29 22.51 -36.00
C PRO A 528 1.82 22.45 -36.19
N LYS A 529 2.49 21.43 -35.64
CA LYS A 529 3.95 21.25 -35.77
C LYS A 529 4.34 20.21 -36.82
N ASN A 530 3.41 19.45 -37.37
CA ASN A 530 3.66 18.42 -38.38
C ASN A 530 4.57 17.29 -37.84
N GLU A 531 4.42 16.93 -36.57
CA GLU A 531 5.20 15.90 -35.86
C GLU A 531 4.54 14.51 -35.87
N TYR A 532 3.24 14.40 -36.17
CA TYR A 532 2.44 13.17 -35.99
C TYR A 532 2.10 12.46 -37.31
N ARG A 533 2.52 13.00 -38.45
CA ARG A 533 2.27 12.43 -39.79
C ARG A 533 2.74 10.98 -39.92
N SER A 534 3.89 10.61 -39.33
CA SER A 534 4.37 9.23 -39.36
C SER A 534 3.42 8.29 -38.62
N ILE A 535 2.98 8.68 -37.42
CA ILE A 535 2.04 7.91 -36.60
C ILE A 535 0.70 7.71 -37.30
N ALA A 536 0.15 8.77 -37.90
CA ALA A 536 -1.09 8.67 -38.65
C ALA A 536 -0.98 7.66 -39.80
N ARG A 537 0.16 7.61 -40.50
CA ARG A 537 0.41 6.64 -41.57
C ARG A 537 0.58 5.22 -41.05
N THR A 538 1.28 5.04 -39.94
CA THR A 538 1.44 3.71 -39.29
C THR A 538 0.09 3.11 -38.93
N LEU A 539 -0.86 3.94 -38.51
CA LEU A 539 -2.21 3.53 -38.15
C LEU A 539 -3.19 3.51 -39.34
N ASP A 540 -2.69 3.40 -40.57
CA ASP A 540 -3.46 3.41 -41.83
C ASP A 540 -4.45 4.59 -41.95
N GLY A 541 -4.02 5.74 -41.41
CA GLY A 541 -4.80 6.96 -41.31
C GLY A 541 -4.53 7.98 -42.43
N SER A 542 -5.30 9.06 -42.38
CA SER A 542 -5.21 10.18 -43.33
C SER A 542 -4.56 11.41 -42.70
N THR A 543 -3.90 12.24 -43.51
CA THR A 543 -3.33 13.52 -43.08
C THR A 543 -3.80 14.62 -44.01
N TYR A 544 -4.39 15.69 -43.46
CA TYR A 544 -4.87 16.86 -44.19
C TYR A 544 -4.11 18.11 -43.80
N THR A 545 -3.88 19.01 -44.76
CA THR A 545 -3.26 20.32 -44.54
C THR A 545 -4.32 21.42 -44.63
N LEU A 546 -4.52 22.13 -43.52
CA LEU A 546 -5.49 23.21 -43.42
C LEU A 546 -5.17 24.34 -44.40
N GLY A 547 -6.21 24.90 -45.03
CA GLY A 547 -6.10 25.98 -46.02
C GLY A 547 -5.71 25.52 -47.42
N ARG A 548 -5.18 24.30 -47.58
CA ARG A 548 -4.86 23.69 -48.87
C ARG A 548 -5.90 22.68 -49.34
N ASP A 549 -6.37 21.84 -48.42
CA ASP A 549 -7.39 20.85 -48.73
C ASP A 549 -8.79 21.50 -48.58
N GLU A 550 -9.64 21.35 -49.61
CA GLU A 550 -10.96 22.00 -49.66
C GLU A 550 -12.03 21.27 -48.83
N ASP A 551 -11.92 19.94 -48.72
CA ASP A 551 -12.84 19.07 -47.97
C ASP A 551 -12.06 18.06 -47.11
N TYR A 552 -12.41 17.95 -45.83
CA TYR A 552 -11.85 16.97 -44.90
C TYR A 552 -12.79 15.77 -44.74
N SER A 553 -12.25 14.55 -44.78
CA SER A 553 -13.03 13.34 -44.49
C SER A 553 -12.58 12.69 -43.19
N PHE A 554 -13.56 12.39 -42.33
CA PHE A 554 -13.39 11.66 -41.08
C PHE A 554 -13.64 10.15 -41.22
N SER A 555 -13.55 9.62 -42.44
CA SER A 555 -13.86 8.21 -42.75
C SER A 555 -12.82 7.20 -42.26
N HIS A 556 -11.57 7.62 -42.09
CA HIS A 556 -10.52 6.77 -41.51
C HIS A 556 -10.59 6.84 -39.99
N ASP A 557 -10.24 5.73 -39.33
CA ASP A 557 -10.22 5.68 -37.87
C ASP A 557 -9.13 6.60 -37.29
N THR A 558 -8.04 6.83 -38.02
CA THR A 558 -7.01 7.82 -37.66
C THR A 558 -6.97 8.98 -38.65
N VAL A 559 -7.09 10.21 -38.14
CA VAL A 559 -7.03 11.44 -38.95
C VAL A 559 -6.11 12.47 -38.30
N CYS A 560 -5.17 13.00 -39.06
CA CYS A 560 -4.24 14.05 -38.62
C CYS A 560 -4.44 15.33 -39.43
N PHE A 561 -4.54 16.47 -38.75
CA PHE A 561 -4.67 17.79 -39.34
C PHE A 561 -3.43 18.61 -39.03
N GLN A 562 -2.83 19.20 -40.07
CA GLN A 562 -1.61 19.97 -39.99
C GLN A 562 -1.75 21.32 -40.69
N VAL A 563 -0.80 22.24 -40.45
CA VAL A 563 -0.74 23.55 -41.14
C VAL A 563 0.45 23.59 -42.10
N GLU A 564 0.35 24.40 -43.15
CA GLU A 564 1.39 24.49 -44.18
C GLU A 564 2.67 25.13 -43.64
N GLU A 565 2.56 26.28 -42.97
CA GLU A 565 3.66 26.97 -42.31
C GLU A 565 3.35 27.30 -40.85
N ARG A 566 4.32 27.09 -39.96
CA ARG A 566 4.18 27.36 -38.53
C ARG A 566 4.12 28.87 -38.26
N GLY A 567 3.31 29.28 -37.28
CA GLY A 567 3.36 30.63 -36.69
C GLY A 567 2.67 31.76 -37.47
N GLN A 568 1.93 31.45 -38.52
CA GLN A 568 1.08 32.43 -39.21
C GLN A 568 -0.19 32.73 -38.39
N GLU A 569 -0.64 33.99 -38.33
CA GLU A 569 -1.86 34.39 -37.60
C GLU A 569 -3.11 33.69 -38.16
N GLU A 570 -3.19 33.52 -39.48
CA GLU A 570 -4.27 32.82 -40.20
C GLU A 570 -4.48 31.37 -39.71
N ASN A 571 -3.44 30.74 -39.16
CA ASN A 571 -3.55 29.40 -38.58
C ASN A 571 -4.50 29.37 -37.37
N THR A 572 -4.66 30.48 -36.64
CA THR A 572 -5.49 30.49 -35.42
C THR A 572 -6.96 30.30 -35.77
N GLU A 573 -7.47 31.06 -36.75
CA GLU A 573 -8.86 30.95 -37.22
C GLU A 573 -9.14 29.56 -37.80
N LEU A 574 -8.22 29.05 -38.65
CA LEU A 574 -8.33 27.71 -39.23
C LEU A 574 -8.37 26.60 -38.17
N LEU A 575 -7.54 26.71 -37.12
CA LEU A 575 -7.51 25.73 -36.04
C LEU A 575 -8.76 25.82 -35.15
N VAL A 576 -9.27 27.03 -34.89
CA VAL A 576 -10.52 27.22 -34.15
C VAL A 576 -11.69 26.59 -34.89
N ASP A 577 -11.82 26.85 -36.20
CA ASP A 577 -12.84 26.26 -37.06
C ASP A 577 -12.71 24.74 -37.12
N LEU A 578 -11.49 24.22 -37.27
CA LEU A 578 -11.23 22.78 -37.27
C LEU A 578 -11.70 22.12 -35.96
N VAL A 579 -11.31 22.67 -34.80
CA VAL A 579 -11.70 22.07 -33.51
C VAL A 579 -13.21 22.11 -33.32
N GLN A 580 -13.89 23.16 -33.82
CA GLN A 580 -15.35 23.22 -33.85
C GLN A 580 -15.96 22.11 -34.73
N GLN A 581 -15.39 21.87 -35.91
CA GLN A 581 -15.83 20.79 -36.80
C GLN A 581 -15.59 19.41 -36.19
N ILE A 582 -14.41 19.18 -35.60
CA ILE A 582 -14.09 17.94 -34.89
C ILE A 582 -15.11 17.70 -33.78
N TYR A 583 -15.38 18.69 -32.93
CA TYR A 583 -16.39 18.57 -31.88
C TYR A 583 -17.77 18.21 -32.44
N ALA A 584 -18.22 18.88 -33.52
CA ALA A 584 -19.52 18.61 -34.14
C ALA A 584 -19.63 17.19 -34.73
N GLU A 585 -18.52 16.67 -35.26
CA GLU A 585 -18.43 15.33 -35.82
C GLU A 585 -18.39 14.25 -34.73
N VAL A 586 -17.54 14.39 -33.71
CA VAL A 586 -17.44 13.39 -32.63
C VAL A 586 -18.69 13.37 -31.76
N SER A 587 -19.40 14.49 -31.63
CA SER A 587 -20.67 14.56 -30.88
C SER A 587 -21.80 13.72 -31.51
N GLN A 588 -21.65 13.31 -32.77
CA GLN A 588 -22.61 12.46 -33.49
C GLN A 588 -22.21 10.98 -33.50
N ASP A 589 -20.99 10.67 -33.02
CA ASP A 589 -20.45 9.32 -32.91
C ASP A 589 -20.42 8.92 -31.42
N GLN A 590 -20.51 7.62 -31.14
CA GLN A 590 -20.44 7.07 -29.78
C GLN A 590 -19.21 6.17 -29.59
N ARG A 591 -18.41 5.98 -30.64
CA ARG A 591 -17.13 5.28 -30.55
C ARG A 591 -16.20 6.00 -29.58
N LYS A 592 -15.40 5.23 -28.86
CA LYS A 592 -14.28 5.76 -28.07
C LYS A 592 -13.41 6.60 -29.02
N THR A 593 -13.27 7.89 -28.72
CA THR A 593 -12.52 8.81 -29.58
C THR A 593 -11.41 9.48 -28.78
N LEU A 594 -10.18 9.43 -29.27
CA LEU A 594 -9.04 10.16 -28.77
C LEU A 594 -8.81 11.40 -29.63
N VAL A 595 -8.91 12.59 -29.03
CA VAL A 595 -8.61 13.85 -29.69
C VAL A 595 -7.36 14.46 -29.07
N VAL A 596 -6.29 14.57 -29.85
CA VAL A 596 -5.03 15.19 -29.43
C VAL A 596 -4.93 16.58 -30.03
N VAL A 597 -4.74 17.58 -29.18
CA VAL A 597 -4.52 18.96 -29.60
C VAL A 597 -3.12 19.39 -29.18
N ASP A 598 -2.17 19.37 -30.13
CA ASP A 598 -0.82 19.87 -29.89
C ASP A 598 -0.74 21.39 -30.00
N GLU A 599 0.16 21.98 -29.23
CA GLU A 599 0.34 23.43 -29.10
C GLU A 599 -0.98 24.18 -28.84
N VAL A 600 -1.75 23.70 -27.86
CA VAL A 600 -3.05 24.26 -27.45
C VAL A 600 -2.97 25.76 -27.12
N ARG A 601 -1.78 26.28 -26.83
CA ARG A 601 -1.50 27.71 -26.66
C ARG A 601 -2.11 28.56 -27.77
N ILE A 602 -2.08 28.10 -29.03
CA ILE A 602 -2.61 28.83 -30.17
C ILE A 602 -4.11 29.11 -29.97
N LEU A 603 -4.87 28.08 -29.61
CA LEU A 603 -6.30 28.18 -29.32
C LEU A 603 -6.59 28.91 -28.00
N MET A 604 -5.72 28.76 -26.99
CA MET A 604 -5.89 29.40 -25.68
C MET A 604 -5.71 30.92 -25.73
N ASN A 605 -5.04 31.46 -26.76
CA ASN A 605 -4.91 32.91 -26.95
C ASN A 605 -6.17 33.53 -27.58
N ASP A 606 -7.04 32.73 -28.21
CA ASP A 606 -8.29 33.17 -28.82
C ASP A 606 -9.49 32.93 -27.89
N GLU A 607 -10.45 33.86 -27.87
CA GLU A 607 -11.64 33.75 -27.01
C GLU A 607 -12.58 32.63 -27.47
N THR A 608 -12.75 32.46 -28.78
CA THR A 608 -13.61 31.41 -29.34
C THR A 608 -12.96 30.04 -29.17
N GLY A 609 -11.64 29.95 -29.38
CA GLY A 609 -10.84 28.75 -29.10
C GLY A 609 -10.98 28.27 -27.66
N ARG A 610 -10.81 29.16 -26.66
CA ARG A 610 -11.01 28.82 -25.24
C ARG A 610 -12.42 28.27 -24.97
N ARG A 611 -13.46 28.93 -25.51
CA ARG A 611 -14.85 28.53 -25.31
C ARG A 611 -15.15 27.15 -25.90
N ILE A 612 -14.66 26.86 -27.10
CA ILE A 612 -14.86 25.56 -27.75
C ILE A 612 -14.12 24.47 -26.99
N LEU A 613 -12.85 24.70 -26.61
CA LEU A 613 -12.08 23.73 -25.82
C LEU A 613 -12.75 23.41 -24.48
N ASN A 614 -13.27 24.42 -23.78
CA ASN A 614 -13.99 24.21 -22.53
C ASN A 614 -15.23 23.35 -22.72
N ARG A 615 -16.03 23.65 -23.75
CA ARG A 615 -17.20 22.83 -24.09
C ARG A 615 -16.81 21.40 -24.44
N PHE A 616 -15.74 21.22 -25.20
CA PHE A 616 -15.30 19.91 -25.65
C PHE A 616 -14.85 19.04 -24.47
N VAL A 617 -14.10 19.59 -23.52
CA VAL A 617 -13.70 18.89 -22.31
C VAL A 617 -14.91 18.57 -21.42
N LEU A 618 -15.82 19.52 -21.23
CA LEU A 618 -17.01 19.35 -20.39
C LEU A 618 -17.94 18.24 -20.89
N GLU A 619 -18.15 18.19 -22.20
CA GLU A 619 -19.07 17.22 -22.84
C GLU A 619 -18.33 15.95 -23.33
N GLY A 620 -17.03 15.83 -23.08
CA GLY A 620 -16.21 14.71 -23.54
C GLY A 620 -16.69 13.35 -23.00
N ARG A 621 -17.20 13.32 -21.77
CA ARG A 621 -17.76 12.08 -21.20
C ARG A 621 -19.03 11.63 -21.93
N ASP A 622 -19.95 12.55 -22.20
CA ASP A 622 -21.23 12.27 -22.88
C ASP A 622 -21.02 11.83 -24.33
N THR A 623 -19.93 12.29 -24.95
CA THR A 623 -19.54 11.97 -26.33
C THR A 623 -18.49 10.86 -26.43
N ASN A 624 -18.18 10.17 -25.32
CA ASN A 624 -17.16 9.12 -25.25
C ASN A 624 -15.81 9.55 -25.87
N THR A 625 -15.46 10.83 -25.69
CA THR A 625 -14.30 11.49 -26.27
C THR A 625 -13.30 11.88 -25.19
N ALA A 626 -12.08 11.40 -25.35
CA ALA A 626 -10.93 11.70 -24.51
C ALA A 626 -10.06 12.76 -25.17
N VAL A 627 -10.03 13.97 -24.59
CA VAL A 627 -9.29 15.11 -25.14
C VAL A 627 -7.93 15.23 -24.44
N THR A 628 -6.85 15.19 -25.21
CA THR A 628 -5.48 15.42 -24.73
C THR A 628 -5.00 16.79 -25.20
N LEU A 629 -4.88 17.74 -24.26
CA LEU A 629 -4.36 19.08 -24.54
C LEU A 629 -2.86 19.13 -24.23
N ILE A 630 -2.04 19.52 -25.21
CA ILE A 630 -0.58 19.57 -25.04
C ILE A 630 -0.12 21.02 -25.08
N SER A 631 0.64 21.42 -24.06
CA SER A 631 1.17 22.77 -23.93
C SER A 631 2.64 22.75 -23.49
N GLN A 632 3.42 23.73 -23.95
CA GLN A 632 4.79 23.91 -23.49
C GLN A 632 4.90 24.53 -22.08
N ASN A 633 3.81 25.11 -21.60
CA ASN A 633 3.78 25.76 -20.29
C ASN A 633 2.39 25.62 -19.65
N ALA A 634 2.35 25.18 -18.40
CA ALA A 634 1.13 25.10 -17.61
C ALA A 634 0.48 26.48 -17.40
N SER A 635 1.25 27.56 -17.45
CA SER A 635 0.74 28.93 -17.29
C SER A 635 -0.26 29.34 -18.37
N HIS A 636 -0.24 28.71 -19.55
CA HIS A 636 -1.21 28.96 -20.63
C HIS A 636 -2.65 28.65 -20.22
N PHE A 637 -2.86 27.90 -19.14
CA PHE A 637 -4.19 27.66 -18.60
C PHE A 637 -4.46 28.52 -17.37
N THR A 638 -3.47 28.73 -16.50
CA THR A 638 -3.70 29.36 -15.19
C THR A 638 -3.75 30.89 -15.23
N TYR A 639 -3.40 31.53 -16.36
CA TYR A 639 -3.37 32.98 -16.49
C TYR A 639 -4.75 33.65 -16.63
N CYS A 640 -5.78 32.91 -17.08
CA CYS A 640 -7.14 33.40 -17.27
C CYS A 640 -8.18 32.51 -16.58
N ARG A 641 -9.40 33.01 -16.42
CA ARG A 641 -10.48 32.29 -15.72
C ARG A 641 -10.95 31.08 -16.53
N GLU A 642 -11.17 31.27 -17.82
CA GLU A 642 -11.65 30.24 -18.74
C GLU A 642 -10.64 29.09 -18.87
N GLY A 643 -9.34 29.39 -18.84
CA GLY A 643 -8.30 28.37 -18.85
C GLY A 643 -8.23 27.54 -17.57
N ARG A 644 -8.53 28.15 -16.41
CA ARG A 644 -8.70 27.42 -15.15
C ARG A 644 -9.95 26.55 -15.18
N GLU A 645 -11.07 27.06 -15.70
CA GLU A 645 -12.30 26.29 -15.88
C GLU A 645 -12.08 25.06 -16.78
N ILE A 646 -11.28 25.18 -17.84
CA ILE A 646 -10.87 24.02 -18.66
C ILE A 646 -10.12 22.99 -17.79
N LEU A 647 -9.08 23.42 -17.07
CA LEU A 647 -8.26 22.51 -16.25
C LEU A 647 -9.02 21.86 -15.10
N ASP A 648 -9.99 22.56 -14.49
CA ASP A 648 -10.83 22.03 -13.42
C ASP A 648 -11.63 20.80 -13.90
N ASN A 649 -11.99 20.76 -15.19
CA ASN A 649 -12.73 19.67 -15.84
C ASN A 649 -11.84 18.59 -16.48
N ILE A 650 -10.52 18.75 -16.44
CA ILE A 650 -9.54 17.78 -16.94
C ILE A 650 -8.97 17.03 -15.74
N PRO A 651 -9.38 15.78 -15.44
CA PRO A 651 -8.85 15.07 -14.27
C PRO A 651 -7.38 14.71 -14.42
N GLY A 652 -6.91 14.35 -15.62
CA GLY A 652 -5.52 13.98 -15.87
C GLY A 652 -4.59 15.19 -16.09
N LYS A 653 -3.59 15.38 -15.24
CA LYS A 653 -2.52 16.38 -15.40
C LYS A 653 -1.17 15.68 -15.44
N VAL A 654 -0.47 15.80 -16.56
CA VAL A 654 0.85 15.21 -16.75
C VAL A 654 1.87 16.32 -16.88
N PHE A 655 2.73 16.46 -15.87
CA PHE A 655 3.81 17.42 -15.86
C PHE A 655 5.11 16.73 -16.20
N MET A 656 5.66 17.04 -17.36
CA MET A 656 7.03 16.68 -17.72
C MET A 656 8.00 17.72 -17.16
N ARG A 657 9.30 17.60 -17.45
CA ARG A 657 10.30 18.60 -17.04
C ARG A 657 9.86 20.03 -17.40
N HIS A 658 10.03 20.96 -16.46
CA HIS A 658 9.80 22.39 -16.66
C HIS A 658 11.10 23.17 -16.44
N ASP A 659 11.38 24.19 -17.27
CA ASP A 659 12.48 25.14 -17.03
C ASP A 659 12.12 26.21 -16.01
N ARG A 660 10.83 26.53 -15.90
CA ARG A 660 10.27 27.52 -14.98
C ARG A 660 8.86 27.10 -14.58
N VAL A 661 8.57 27.21 -13.29
CA VAL A 661 7.24 26.97 -12.72
C VAL A 661 6.76 28.28 -12.06
N PRO A 662 5.91 29.07 -12.74
CA PRO A 662 5.38 30.32 -12.20
C PRO A 662 4.57 30.11 -10.92
N ASP A 663 4.51 31.12 -10.04
CA ASP A 663 3.76 31.02 -8.78
C ASP A 663 2.27 30.77 -9.03
N SER A 664 1.69 31.28 -10.12
CA SER A 664 0.30 30.99 -10.50
C SER A 664 0.04 29.50 -10.80
N VAL A 665 1.06 28.76 -11.23
CA VAL A 665 0.99 27.30 -11.46
C VAL A 665 1.10 26.58 -10.13
N VAL A 666 2.03 27.00 -9.27
CA VAL A 666 2.21 26.44 -7.92
C VAL A 666 0.93 26.61 -7.09
N GLU A 667 0.36 27.82 -7.08
CA GLU A 667 -0.86 28.15 -6.34
C GLU A 667 -2.07 27.38 -6.86
N TYR A 668 -2.24 27.30 -8.19
CA TYR A 668 -3.40 26.65 -8.79
C TYR A 668 -3.40 25.13 -8.58
N PHE A 669 -2.27 24.48 -8.86
CA PHE A 669 -2.13 23.02 -8.67
C PHE A 669 -1.79 22.62 -7.23
N GLN A 670 -1.66 23.59 -6.32
CA GLN A 670 -1.24 23.40 -4.94
C GLN A 670 0.06 22.59 -4.83
N LEU A 671 1.01 22.85 -5.73
CA LEU A 671 2.25 22.07 -5.79
C LEU A 671 3.05 22.26 -4.51
N SER A 672 3.49 21.16 -3.92
CA SER A 672 4.42 21.21 -2.80
C SER A 672 5.77 21.79 -3.26
N GLN A 673 6.58 22.28 -2.31
CA GLN A 673 7.95 22.74 -2.64
C GLN A 673 8.79 21.61 -3.25
N ARG A 674 8.51 20.37 -2.84
CA ARG A 674 9.16 19.18 -3.39
C ARG A 674 8.72 18.93 -4.83
N GLU A 675 7.43 18.93 -5.11
CA GLU A 675 6.93 18.72 -6.48
C GLU A 675 7.45 19.81 -7.42
N LYS A 676 7.44 21.07 -6.96
CA LYS A 676 8.05 22.18 -7.71
C LYS A 676 9.53 21.88 -8.03
N GLN A 677 10.30 21.39 -7.07
CA GLN A 677 11.69 20.99 -7.26
C GLN A 677 11.82 19.79 -8.22
N GLU A 678 10.99 18.77 -8.04
CA GLU A 678 10.96 17.56 -8.86
C GLU A 678 10.70 17.89 -10.33
N LEU A 679 9.81 18.85 -10.64
CA LEU A 679 9.57 19.29 -12.02
C LEU A 679 10.84 19.79 -12.73
N PHE A 680 11.83 20.30 -12.00
CA PHE A 680 13.15 20.68 -12.55
C PHE A 680 14.14 19.52 -12.61
N GLU A 681 13.87 18.40 -11.95
CA GLU A 681 14.74 17.23 -11.83
C GLU A 681 14.30 16.05 -12.71
N LEU A 682 13.05 16.07 -13.20
CA LEU A 682 12.54 15.08 -14.16
C LEU A 682 13.50 14.96 -15.35
N LYS A 683 13.84 13.72 -15.69
CA LYS A 683 14.70 13.41 -16.83
C LYS A 683 13.99 13.65 -18.16
N THR A 684 14.77 13.97 -19.16
CA THR A 684 14.33 14.09 -20.55
C THR A 684 15.00 13.01 -21.39
N GLY A 685 14.35 12.61 -22.49
CA GLY A 685 14.96 11.73 -23.49
C GLY A 685 16.19 12.29 -24.21
N THR A 686 16.63 13.52 -23.89
CA THR A 686 17.93 14.07 -24.34
C THR A 686 19.06 13.74 -23.38
N ASP A 687 18.74 13.61 -22.09
CA ASP A 687 19.72 13.48 -21.00
C ASP A 687 19.76 12.03 -20.46
N SER A 688 18.76 11.21 -20.82
CA SER A 688 18.62 9.79 -20.52
C SER A 688 17.99 9.06 -21.71
N ASP A 689 18.01 7.73 -21.66
CA ASP A 689 17.25 6.82 -22.52
C ASP A 689 15.72 6.89 -22.37
N HIS A 690 15.21 7.61 -21.36
CA HIS A 690 13.79 7.79 -21.08
C HIS A 690 13.46 9.23 -20.67
N SER A 691 12.19 9.60 -20.81
CA SER A 691 11.64 10.80 -20.18
C SER A 691 10.92 10.44 -18.89
N GLU A 692 10.83 11.38 -17.95
CA GLU A 692 10.00 11.23 -16.77
C GLU A 692 8.89 12.28 -16.72
N ALA A 693 7.81 11.94 -16.04
CA ALA A 693 6.69 12.84 -15.80
C ALA A 693 6.09 12.62 -14.40
N LEU A 694 5.64 13.71 -13.78
CA LEU A 694 4.69 13.66 -12.67
C LEU A 694 3.28 13.51 -13.26
N PHE A 695 2.68 12.33 -13.05
CA PHE A 695 1.39 11.93 -13.57
C PHE A 695 0.34 11.99 -12.46
N LYS A 696 -0.61 12.91 -12.61
CA LYS A 696 -1.68 13.15 -11.65
C LYS A 696 -3.03 12.92 -12.29
N VAL A 697 -3.93 12.20 -11.62
CA VAL A 697 -5.34 12.11 -12.00
C VAL A 697 -6.16 12.42 -10.75
N SER A 698 -6.97 13.47 -10.80
CA SER A 698 -7.72 13.97 -9.64
C SER A 698 -8.51 12.87 -8.92
N GLY A 699 -8.20 12.65 -7.63
CA GLY A 699 -8.83 11.62 -6.78
C GLY A 699 -8.45 10.18 -7.14
N LEU A 700 -7.76 9.98 -8.26
CA LEU A 700 -7.20 8.71 -8.67
C LEU A 700 -5.72 8.76 -8.32
N ILE A 701 -4.78 9.04 -9.22
CA ILE A 701 -3.33 8.86 -8.98
C ILE A 701 -2.54 10.16 -8.74
N ASP A 702 -1.42 10.05 -8.04
CA ASP A 702 -0.33 11.04 -8.04
C ASP A 702 1.01 10.29 -7.93
N THR A 703 1.75 10.18 -9.03
CA THR A 703 3.02 9.45 -9.08
C THR A 703 4.01 9.99 -10.11
N ARG A 704 5.29 9.63 -9.96
CA ARG A 704 6.34 9.88 -10.95
C ARG A 704 6.51 8.65 -11.84
N LEU A 705 6.27 8.85 -13.13
CA LEU A 705 6.39 7.82 -14.16
C LEU A 705 7.67 8.00 -14.98
N ARG A 706 8.31 6.87 -15.27
CA ARG A 706 9.30 6.69 -16.32
C ARG A 706 8.59 6.30 -17.60
N ILE A 707 8.72 7.13 -18.63
CA ILE A 707 8.07 6.92 -19.93
C ILE A 707 9.07 6.21 -20.84
N GLU A 708 8.78 4.95 -21.12
CA GLU A 708 9.61 4.06 -21.92
C GLU A 708 8.84 3.62 -23.16
N ALA A 709 9.56 3.51 -24.28
CA ALA A 709 9.05 2.97 -25.52
C ALA A 709 9.66 1.60 -25.77
N THR A 710 8.89 0.70 -26.36
CA THR A 710 9.44 -0.54 -26.90
C THR A 710 10.33 -0.26 -28.12
N PRO A 711 11.20 -1.20 -28.55
CA PRO A 711 12.04 -1.01 -29.72
C PRO A 711 11.24 -0.66 -30.99
N GLN A 712 10.08 -1.29 -31.20
CA GLN A 712 9.24 -1.00 -32.37
C GLN A 712 8.52 0.34 -32.23
N GLU A 713 8.01 0.70 -31.04
CA GLU A 713 7.43 2.03 -30.79
C GLU A 713 8.46 3.14 -31.08
N HIS A 714 9.69 2.98 -30.61
CA HIS A 714 10.77 3.94 -30.86
C HIS A 714 11.07 4.08 -32.36
N ALA A 715 11.19 2.95 -33.08
CA ALA A 715 11.47 2.95 -34.52
C ALA A 715 10.36 3.62 -35.35
N LEU A 716 9.11 3.54 -34.91
CA LEU A 716 7.98 4.19 -35.58
C LEU A 716 7.91 5.70 -35.28
N ILE A 717 8.35 6.11 -34.09
CA ILE A 717 8.37 7.52 -33.67
C ILE A 717 9.55 8.27 -34.28
N GLU A 718 10.74 7.67 -34.23
CA GLU A 718 12.01 8.17 -34.76
C GLU A 718 12.55 7.21 -35.84
N PRO A 719 11.94 7.18 -37.04
CA PRO A 719 12.39 6.30 -38.11
C PRO A 719 13.82 6.65 -38.51
N ARG A 720 14.72 5.65 -38.47
CA ARG A 720 16.09 5.81 -38.95
C ARG A 720 16.05 6.34 -40.39
N THR A 721 16.59 7.52 -40.61
CA THR A 721 16.88 8.01 -41.96
C THR A 721 17.85 7.02 -42.60
N GLU A 722 17.45 6.35 -43.69
CA GLU A 722 18.36 5.54 -44.49
C GLU A 722 19.53 6.40 -44.95
N GLY A 723 20.69 6.29 -44.29
CA GLY A 723 21.86 7.12 -44.59
C GLY A 723 22.89 7.36 -43.48
N GLU A 724 22.77 6.79 -42.28
CA GLU A 724 23.82 6.83 -41.23
C GLU A 724 24.29 5.44 -40.79
#